data_AF-A0A1C3J1F2-F1
#
_entry.id   AF-A0A1C3J1F2-F1
#
_cell.length_a   1.000
_cell.length_b   1.000
_cell.length_c   1.000
_cell.angle_alpha   90.00
_cell.angle_beta   90.00
_cell.angle_gamma   90.00
#
_symmetry.space_group_name_H-M   'P 1'
#
loop_
_entity.id
_entity.type
_entity.pdbx_description
1 polymer ?
#
loop_
_entity_poly.entity_id
_entity_poly.type
_entity_poly.pdbx_seq_one_letter_code
_entity_poly.pdbx_strand_id
1 'polypeptide(L)'
;MFSKKPLALVIGAVLASPAVLAEAVKTDEHMVVEGRDYGYKADTNTTAMRMEATQLETPGQVTIISEQIIDEQRASTLGEVLKNDASISAGSKSTNRERFNLRGFSLGSSSGYLRDGVQHWSHYRQPVELLERVEVLKGPAGLLYGKSAPGGLVNMVAKKPTYETQVNVSQDIGSDSYTRTTADVSGSLNDDQTLRARLIVSQENQDSYRTRFDGTDVETDRFVGGLFVDYDINEDVMLSAHYDRTQELGDLDNGSKIDTKTGKAITPNTVNDQRFAQTDNDVANYGVAVTANLSDTWAVKSGISRQFYERRRTESDNVIDSKKDKKTKKTLGYGYKVSDRHDEWTFDTAYVDFTGDVDAFGVNHRLLVGANGLHYDYKRLYVSDYACFNASEADTMKECGKGFDMPADIHYNNDDSVSHSKSQHYGLYLQDLVTFNEQWQALAGVRFAYDDTTSSSGKEESYNNILPKFGAIYSPAPNGSIYAVYSESFEPVSEISDKDDVNFGQSQDAKKGTLYELGSKWELFDERLFVSGAVFQITQTNMQVTEDLPASHAKDTRTTQVGEQVHTGAELAATGYVTDAFSVSASTMFLDAEYKNDPALNGKTPADVPEFTASIWSTYAFNNGTDVNLGVYHVGERYTESANTFKKDAYTRVDAGVAHTIKYDENLDFVARFNVENLFDTDYLEGGSTRGVVVGEGRNYMATLQVKY
;
A
#
# COMPACT_ATOMS: atom_id res chain seq x y z
N MET A 1 -2.02 37.11 10.48
CA MET A 1 -2.83 37.91 9.53
C MET A 1 -3.38 36.94 8.50
N PHE A 2 -4.54 36.34 8.75
CA PHE A 2 -5.03 35.21 7.95
C PHE A 2 -5.79 35.69 6.73
N SER A 3 -5.34 35.32 5.53
CA SER A 3 -6.08 35.58 4.29
C SER A 3 -7.26 34.61 4.16
N LYS A 4 -8.45 35.17 3.91
CA LYS A 4 -9.68 34.38 3.75
C LYS A 4 -9.62 33.64 2.40
N LYS A 5 -9.55 32.30 2.43
CA LYS A 5 -9.73 31.44 1.25
C LYS A 5 -11.21 31.02 1.10
N PRO A 6 -11.72 30.80 -0.12
CA PRO A 6 -13.13 30.48 -0.36
C PRO A 6 -13.60 29.14 0.23
N LEU A 7 -12.69 28.22 0.58
CA LEU A 7 -13.01 26.93 1.17
C LEU A 7 -13.80 27.03 2.50
N ALA A 8 -13.47 28.03 3.34
CA ALA A 8 -14.20 28.29 4.59
C ALA A 8 -15.66 28.75 4.36
N LEU A 9 -15.97 29.25 3.16
CA LEU A 9 -17.30 29.75 2.79
C LEU A 9 -18.22 28.60 2.34
N VAL A 10 -17.66 27.49 1.86
CA VAL A 10 -18.41 26.26 1.53
C VAL A 10 -18.78 25.50 2.81
N ILE A 11 -17.81 25.32 3.72
CA ILE A 11 -18.04 24.65 5.02
C ILE A 11 -19.09 25.40 5.86
N GLY A 12 -19.05 26.74 5.86
CA GLY A 12 -20.04 27.57 6.54
C GLY A 12 -21.45 27.57 5.91
N ALA A 13 -21.60 27.13 4.65
CA ALA A 13 -22.89 27.08 3.98
C ALA A 13 -23.67 25.79 4.30
N VAL A 14 -22.98 24.66 4.52
CA VAL A 14 -23.60 23.38 4.90
C VAL A 14 -24.22 23.44 6.30
N LEU A 15 -23.63 24.21 7.21
CA LEU A 15 -24.11 24.42 8.59
C LEU A 15 -25.31 25.40 8.70
N ALA A 16 -25.88 25.86 7.58
CA ALA A 16 -26.91 26.91 7.55
C ALA A 16 -28.26 26.46 6.94
N SER A 17 -28.46 25.16 6.76
CA SER A 17 -29.76 24.60 6.32
C SER A 17 -30.82 24.75 7.42
N PRO A 18 -32.01 25.30 7.13
CA PRO A 18 -33.07 25.42 8.13
C PRO A 18 -33.72 24.05 8.38
N ALA A 19 -33.72 23.62 9.65
CA ALA A 19 -34.43 22.42 10.08
C ALA A 19 -35.93 22.54 9.79
N VAL A 20 -36.46 21.62 8.97
CA VAL A 20 -37.91 21.44 8.80
C VAL A 20 -38.38 20.43 9.83
N LEU A 21 -39.17 20.88 10.81
CA LEU A 21 -39.82 20.00 11.77
C LEU A 21 -40.86 19.10 11.07
N ALA A 22 -40.59 17.80 11.05
CA ALA A 22 -41.59 16.75 10.85
C ALA A 22 -42.02 16.16 12.20
N GLU A 23 -43.28 15.75 12.34
CA GLU A 23 -43.79 15.15 13.57
C GLU A 23 -43.23 13.73 13.74
N ALA A 24 -42.50 13.49 14.85
CA ALA A 24 -41.99 12.18 15.20
C ALA A 24 -43.14 11.21 15.54
N VAL A 25 -43.36 10.22 14.68
CA VAL A 25 -44.16 9.04 15.01
C VAL A 25 -43.28 8.09 15.81
N LYS A 26 -43.61 7.85 17.08
CA LYS A 26 -42.93 6.83 17.89
C LYS A 26 -43.19 5.43 17.31
N THR A 27 -42.15 4.83 16.75
CA THR A 27 -42.04 3.40 16.46
C THR A 27 -40.95 2.78 17.33
N ASP A 28 -41.13 1.52 17.74
CA ASP A 28 -40.31 0.83 18.74
C ASP A 28 -38.80 0.93 18.50
N GLU A 29 -38.09 1.54 19.45
CA GLU A 29 -36.63 1.71 19.48
C GLU A 29 -35.94 0.40 19.91
N HIS A 30 -35.94 -0.63 19.07
CA HIS A 30 -34.98 -1.74 19.13
C HIS A 30 -35.01 -2.59 17.84
N MET A 31 -34.43 -2.07 16.77
CA MET A 31 -34.13 -2.88 15.59
C MET A 31 -32.79 -3.60 15.81
N VAL A 32 -32.85 -4.85 16.28
CA VAL A 32 -31.66 -5.72 16.29
C VAL A 32 -31.41 -6.18 14.86
N VAL A 33 -30.46 -5.54 14.18
CA VAL A 33 -29.93 -6.02 12.91
C VAL A 33 -28.91 -7.12 13.21
N GLU A 34 -29.32 -8.38 13.10
CA GLU A 34 -28.41 -9.53 13.16
C GLU A 34 -27.54 -9.61 11.88
N GLY A 35 -26.51 -8.76 11.81
CA GLY A 35 -25.44 -8.90 10.83
C GLY A 35 -24.60 -10.14 11.15
N ARG A 36 -24.53 -11.10 10.24
CA ARG A 36 -23.62 -12.25 10.36
C ARG A 36 -22.26 -11.93 9.75
N ASP A 37 -21.34 -11.45 10.57
CA ASP A 37 -19.94 -11.33 10.18
C ASP A 37 -19.30 -12.74 10.07
N TYR A 38 -19.11 -13.20 8.83
CA TYR A 38 -18.28 -14.35 8.53
C TYR A 38 -16.83 -13.89 8.33
N GLY A 39 -16.11 -13.53 9.40
CA GLY A 39 -14.84 -12.76 9.45
C GLY A 39 -13.65 -13.08 8.52
N TYR A 40 -13.78 -14.02 7.57
CA TYR A 40 -12.94 -14.20 6.38
C TYR A 40 -13.47 -13.51 5.11
N LYS A 41 -14.73 -13.03 5.11
CA LYS A 41 -15.44 -12.40 3.99
C LYS A 41 -16.02 -11.08 4.49
N ALA A 42 -15.82 -10.01 3.73
CA ALA A 42 -16.57 -8.77 3.88
C ALA A 42 -17.59 -8.66 2.75
N ASP A 43 -18.87 -8.45 3.09
CA ASP A 43 -19.97 -8.42 2.12
C ASP A 43 -20.02 -7.11 1.31
N THR A 44 -19.62 -6.01 1.95
CA THR A 44 -19.50 -4.68 1.35
C THR A 44 -18.04 -4.29 1.13
N ASN A 45 -17.82 -3.33 0.23
CA ASN A 45 -16.54 -2.65 0.10
C ASN A 45 -16.77 -1.14 -0.03
N THR A 46 -15.97 -0.33 0.66
CA THR A 46 -16.09 1.14 0.60
C THR A 46 -15.08 1.74 -0.38
N THR A 47 -13.99 1.04 -0.69
CA THR A 47 -12.91 1.56 -1.54
C THR A 47 -13.25 1.60 -3.03
N ALA A 48 -13.86 0.55 -3.60
CA ALA A 48 -14.00 0.48 -5.06
C ALA A 48 -15.10 1.38 -5.63
N MET A 49 -16.01 1.83 -4.77
CA MET A 49 -17.21 2.59 -5.14
C MET A 49 -17.37 3.93 -4.38
N ARG A 50 -16.76 4.11 -3.20
CA ARG A 50 -16.95 5.27 -2.28
C ARG A 50 -18.41 5.57 -1.90
N MET A 51 -19.27 4.58 -2.06
CA MET A 51 -20.69 4.54 -1.68
C MET A 51 -21.02 3.08 -1.34
N GLU A 52 -22.11 2.82 -0.64
CA GLU A 52 -22.46 1.45 -0.26
C GLU A 52 -22.82 0.60 -1.49
N ALA A 53 -22.07 -0.50 -1.65
CA ALA A 53 -22.27 -1.51 -2.66
C ALA A 53 -21.73 -2.85 -2.14
N THR A 54 -22.44 -3.93 -2.45
CA THR A 54 -21.95 -5.29 -2.23
C THR A 54 -20.77 -5.60 -3.16
N GLN A 55 -20.04 -6.68 -2.88
CA GLN A 55 -19.02 -7.15 -3.82
C GLN A 55 -19.62 -7.56 -5.18
N LEU A 56 -20.86 -8.08 -5.23
CA LEU A 56 -21.54 -8.50 -6.45
C LEU A 56 -21.95 -7.31 -7.35
N GLU A 57 -22.38 -6.20 -6.76
CA GLU A 57 -22.76 -4.94 -7.45
C GLU A 57 -21.55 -4.08 -7.87
N THR A 58 -20.34 -4.45 -7.45
CA THR A 58 -19.11 -3.69 -7.74
C THR A 58 -18.46 -4.20 -9.03
N PRO A 59 -18.35 -3.38 -10.11
CA PRO A 59 -17.63 -3.77 -11.32
C PRO A 59 -16.12 -3.53 -11.14
N GLY A 60 -15.34 -4.61 -11.28
CA GLY A 60 -13.90 -4.66 -11.01
C GLY A 60 -13.55 -5.65 -9.89
N GLN A 61 -12.31 -6.16 -9.89
CA GLN A 61 -11.83 -7.04 -8.82
C GLN A 61 -11.35 -6.26 -7.59
N VAL A 62 -11.79 -6.74 -6.43
CA VAL A 62 -11.38 -6.26 -5.10
C VAL A 62 -11.04 -7.50 -4.29
N THR A 63 -9.91 -7.48 -3.58
CA THR A 63 -9.56 -8.53 -2.63
C THR A 63 -9.48 -7.92 -1.24
N ILE A 64 -10.08 -8.59 -0.26
CA ILE A 64 -10.17 -8.10 1.12
C ILE A 64 -9.48 -9.12 2.02
N ILE A 65 -8.47 -8.68 2.75
CA ILE A 65 -7.69 -9.47 3.70
C ILE A 65 -8.09 -8.99 5.09
N SER A 66 -8.83 -9.82 5.82
CA SER A 66 -9.48 -9.44 7.08
C SER A 66 -8.57 -9.49 8.31
N GLU A 67 -9.01 -8.86 9.41
CA GLU A 67 -8.32 -8.90 10.71
C GLU A 67 -8.01 -10.34 11.10
N GLN A 68 -8.92 -11.29 10.88
CA GLN A 68 -8.71 -12.69 11.21
C GLN A 68 -7.47 -13.28 10.54
N ILE A 69 -7.22 -13.01 9.25
CA ILE A 69 -6.02 -13.49 8.55
C ILE A 69 -4.75 -12.82 9.11
N ILE A 70 -4.83 -11.52 9.39
CA ILE A 70 -3.74 -10.73 9.98
C ILE A 70 -3.38 -11.27 11.39
N ASP A 71 -4.39 -11.56 12.21
CA ASP A 71 -4.29 -12.01 13.61
C ASP A 71 -3.89 -13.49 13.72
N GLU A 72 -4.26 -14.33 12.74
CA GLU A 72 -3.80 -15.73 12.63
C GLU A 72 -2.33 -15.81 12.19
N GLN A 73 -1.93 -15.01 11.19
CA GLN A 73 -0.55 -14.95 10.70
C GLN A 73 0.39 -14.19 11.65
N ARG A 74 -0.16 -13.39 12.58
CA ARG A 74 0.56 -12.45 13.45
C ARG A 74 1.38 -11.41 12.67
N ALA A 75 0.88 -11.00 11.51
CA ALA A 75 1.59 -10.10 10.61
C ALA A 75 2.07 -8.80 11.30
N SER A 76 3.26 -8.36 10.93
CA SER A 76 4.00 -7.20 11.43
C SER A 76 4.30 -6.19 10.32
N THR A 77 4.33 -6.63 9.05
CA THR A 77 4.54 -5.77 7.88
C THR A 77 3.35 -5.79 6.92
N LEU A 78 3.27 -4.78 6.04
CA LEU A 78 2.24 -4.77 4.99
C LEU A 78 2.52 -5.86 3.94
N GLY A 79 3.78 -6.24 3.72
CA GLY A 79 4.16 -7.36 2.87
C GLY A 79 3.67 -8.70 3.37
N GLU A 80 3.70 -8.93 4.68
CA GLU A 80 3.14 -10.14 5.31
C GLU A 80 1.63 -10.21 5.21
N VAL A 81 0.92 -9.08 5.17
CA VAL A 81 -0.52 -9.06 4.87
C VAL A 81 -0.75 -9.31 3.38
N LEU A 82 -0.06 -8.58 2.50
CA LEU A 82 -0.26 -8.62 1.05
C LEU A 82 0.23 -9.92 0.37
N LYS A 83 1.06 -10.75 1.03
CA LYS A 83 1.43 -12.10 0.52
C LYS A 83 0.21 -12.98 0.22
N ASN A 84 -0.93 -12.65 0.83
CA ASN A 84 -2.20 -13.37 0.64
C ASN A 84 -2.87 -13.10 -0.73
N ASP A 85 -2.49 -12.05 -1.48
CA ASP A 85 -3.01 -11.76 -2.82
C ASP A 85 -1.96 -11.97 -3.92
N ALA A 86 -2.16 -12.97 -4.78
CA ALA A 86 -1.28 -13.30 -5.90
C ALA A 86 -1.12 -12.18 -6.96
N SER A 87 -2.02 -11.19 -7.00
CA SER A 87 -1.87 -10.03 -7.88
C SER A 87 -0.80 -9.03 -7.40
N ILE A 88 -0.33 -9.15 -6.15
CA ILE A 88 0.78 -8.39 -5.59
C ILE A 88 2.10 -9.17 -5.74
N SER A 89 3.16 -8.47 -6.17
CA SER A 89 4.54 -8.96 -6.08
C SER A 89 5.41 -8.05 -5.22
N ALA A 90 6.26 -8.66 -4.39
CA ALA A 90 7.26 -7.93 -3.59
C ALA A 90 8.41 -7.43 -4.47
N GLY A 91 8.77 -6.16 -4.29
CA GLY A 91 9.95 -5.53 -4.85
C GLY A 91 11.08 -5.41 -3.81
N SER A 92 11.90 -4.38 -3.93
CA SER A 92 12.98 -4.12 -2.95
C SER A 92 12.46 -3.59 -1.61
N LYS A 93 12.98 -4.16 -0.50
CA LYS A 93 12.80 -3.66 0.88
C LYS A 93 13.84 -2.58 1.31
N SER A 94 14.75 -2.21 0.40
CA SER A 94 15.85 -1.24 0.66
C SER A 94 15.36 0.08 1.26
N THR A 95 16.23 0.68 2.10
CA THR A 95 15.97 1.92 2.84
C THR A 95 14.76 1.82 3.78
N ASN A 96 14.68 0.71 4.52
CA ASN A 96 13.64 0.39 5.52
C ASN A 96 12.21 0.71 5.00
N ARG A 97 11.88 0.16 3.83
CA ARG A 97 10.57 0.36 3.19
C ARG A 97 10.27 -0.74 2.18
N GLU A 98 9.16 -1.42 2.39
CA GLU A 98 8.60 -2.38 1.43
C GLU A 98 8.05 -1.68 0.17
N ARG A 99 8.18 -2.35 -0.97
CA ARG A 99 7.67 -1.87 -2.26
C ARG A 99 6.95 -3.01 -2.93
N PHE A 100 5.83 -2.70 -3.57
CA PHE A 100 4.95 -3.69 -4.18
C PHE A 100 4.65 -3.30 -5.63
N ASN A 101 4.45 -4.31 -6.48
CA ASN A 101 3.80 -4.13 -7.77
C ASN A 101 2.41 -4.80 -7.72
N LEU A 102 1.40 -4.18 -8.30
CA LEU A 102 0.04 -4.73 -8.42
C LEU A 102 -0.28 -4.96 -9.89
N ARG A 103 -0.67 -6.19 -10.25
CA ARG A 103 -0.80 -6.65 -11.65
C ARG A 103 0.45 -6.29 -12.49
N GLY A 104 1.62 -6.30 -11.86
CA GLY A 104 2.92 -5.97 -12.44
C GLY A 104 3.27 -4.47 -12.60
N PHE A 105 2.40 -3.54 -12.19
CA PHE A 105 2.73 -2.09 -12.16
C PHE A 105 3.17 -1.67 -10.75
N SER A 106 4.25 -0.90 -10.63
CA SER A 106 4.77 -0.45 -9.34
C SER A 106 3.80 0.49 -8.61
N LEU A 107 3.56 0.23 -7.33
CA LEU A 107 2.75 1.11 -6.48
C LEU A 107 3.59 2.27 -5.91
N GLY A 108 3.36 3.48 -6.43
CA GLY A 108 4.02 4.69 -5.96
C GLY A 108 3.56 5.13 -4.56
N SER A 109 4.48 5.54 -3.69
CA SER A 109 4.16 5.87 -2.28
C SER A 109 3.21 7.06 -2.08
N SER A 110 2.88 7.87 -3.11
CA SER A 110 1.89 8.97 -3.03
C SER A 110 0.55 8.68 -3.71
N SER A 111 0.40 7.53 -4.35
CA SER A 111 -0.70 7.24 -5.29
C SER A 111 -1.23 5.81 -5.20
N GLY A 112 -0.41 4.84 -4.78
CA GLY A 112 -0.78 3.43 -4.69
C GLY A 112 -1.36 3.00 -3.34
N TYR A 113 -1.47 3.90 -2.36
CA TYR A 113 -1.88 3.57 -0.99
C TYR A 113 -2.90 4.58 -0.44
N LEU A 114 -3.88 4.06 0.29
CA LEU A 114 -4.91 4.80 0.99
C LEU A 114 -4.97 4.37 2.47
N ARG A 115 -5.47 5.25 3.33
CA ARG A 115 -5.87 4.99 4.72
C ARG A 115 -7.33 5.41 4.84
N ASP A 116 -8.24 4.50 5.21
CA ASP A 116 -9.69 4.75 5.27
C ASP A 116 -10.29 5.39 4.00
N GLY A 117 -9.75 5.07 2.82
CA GLY A 117 -10.17 5.66 1.54
C GLY A 117 -9.61 7.06 1.26
N VAL A 118 -8.63 7.53 2.02
CA VAL A 118 -7.94 8.83 1.84
C VAL A 118 -6.49 8.59 1.42
N GLN A 119 -5.94 9.43 0.53
CA GLN A 119 -4.59 9.24 0.00
C GLN A 119 -3.52 9.28 1.10
N HIS A 120 -2.73 8.23 1.23
CA HIS A 120 -1.75 8.04 2.30
C HIS A 120 -0.34 7.92 1.75
N TRP A 121 0.62 8.59 2.40
CA TRP A 121 2.03 8.51 2.02
C TRP A 121 2.71 7.32 2.70
N SER A 122 3.03 6.28 1.92
CA SER A 122 3.48 4.98 2.43
C SER A 122 5.00 4.81 2.52
N HIS A 123 5.76 5.90 2.65
CA HIS A 123 7.22 5.84 2.50
C HIS A 123 7.95 5.38 3.78
N TYR A 124 7.38 4.41 4.52
CA TYR A 124 7.87 3.83 5.79
C TYR A 124 7.18 2.47 6.06
N ARG A 125 7.56 1.72 7.10
CA ARG A 125 6.86 0.46 7.48
C ARG A 125 5.48 0.74 8.10
N GLN A 126 4.42 0.32 7.40
CA GLN A 126 3.04 0.68 7.75
C GLN A 126 2.56 0.01 9.06
N PRO A 127 1.77 0.71 9.91
CA PRO A 127 1.28 0.17 11.18
C PRO A 127 0.07 -0.74 10.96
N VAL A 128 0.36 -2.04 10.78
CA VAL A 128 -0.66 -3.09 10.57
C VAL A 128 -1.46 -3.38 11.84
N GLU A 129 -0.89 -3.10 13.02
CA GLU A 129 -1.53 -3.26 14.32
C GLU A 129 -2.77 -2.38 14.50
N LEU A 130 -2.85 -1.29 13.73
CA LEU A 130 -3.97 -0.36 13.70
C LEU A 130 -5.04 -0.73 12.65
N LEU A 131 -4.90 -1.85 11.95
CA LEU A 131 -5.75 -2.23 10.82
C LEU A 131 -6.78 -3.30 11.20
N GLU A 132 -7.98 -3.11 10.65
CA GLU A 132 -9.07 -4.08 10.68
C GLU A 132 -9.04 -4.94 9.40
N ARG A 133 -8.60 -4.37 8.28
CA ARG A 133 -8.45 -5.09 7.01
C ARG A 133 -7.60 -4.32 6.01
N VAL A 134 -7.12 -5.03 5.01
CA VAL A 134 -6.47 -4.46 3.82
C VAL A 134 -7.30 -4.81 2.58
N GLU A 135 -7.67 -3.78 1.82
CA GLU A 135 -8.44 -3.91 0.57
C GLU A 135 -7.53 -3.62 -0.63
N VAL A 136 -7.37 -4.59 -1.53
CA VAL A 136 -6.60 -4.45 -2.78
C VAL A 136 -7.58 -4.17 -3.93
N LEU A 137 -7.60 -2.93 -4.42
CA LEU A 137 -8.41 -2.51 -5.57
C LEU A 137 -7.60 -2.66 -6.84
N LYS A 138 -8.05 -3.53 -7.75
CA LYS A 138 -7.28 -3.97 -8.91
C LYS A 138 -7.69 -3.21 -10.19
N GLY A 139 -6.69 -2.76 -10.93
CA GLY A 139 -6.83 -1.91 -12.12
C GLY A 139 -6.99 -0.40 -11.81
N PRO A 140 -7.03 0.45 -12.83
CA PRO A 140 -7.08 1.90 -12.71
C PRO A 140 -8.19 2.41 -11.78
N ALA A 141 -7.79 3.19 -10.78
CA ALA A 141 -8.68 3.76 -9.77
C ALA A 141 -8.91 5.28 -9.96
N GLY A 142 -8.63 5.79 -11.17
CA GLY A 142 -8.51 7.21 -11.46
C GLY A 142 -9.78 8.03 -11.23
N LEU A 143 -10.97 7.45 -11.45
CA LEU A 143 -12.25 8.10 -11.18
C LEU A 143 -12.37 8.55 -9.71
N LEU A 144 -12.08 7.67 -8.75
CA LEU A 144 -12.38 7.93 -7.33
C LEU A 144 -11.21 8.55 -6.56
N TYR A 145 -9.98 8.37 -7.07
CA TYR A 145 -8.75 8.77 -6.36
C TYR A 145 -7.80 9.67 -7.18
N GLY A 146 -8.01 9.80 -8.49
CA GLY A 146 -7.18 10.64 -9.36
C GLY A 146 -5.83 9.98 -9.67
N LYS A 147 -4.73 10.60 -9.22
CA LYS A 147 -3.36 10.14 -9.50
C LYS A 147 -3.15 8.74 -8.93
N SER A 148 -3.07 7.75 -9.81
CA SER A 148 -3.05 6.31 -9.45
C SER A 148 -2.25 5.52 -10.48
N ALA A 149 -1.59 4.45 -10.02
CA ALA A 149 -0.89 3.54 -10.91
C ALA A 149 -1.91 2.70 -11.73
N PRO A 150 -1.59 2.27 -12.97
CA PRO A 150 -2.50 1.46 -13.78
C PRO A 150 -2.87 0.11 -13.16
N GLY A 151 -2.01 -0.43 -12.28
CA GLY A 151 -2.27 -1.66 -11.54
C GLY A 151 -3.37 -1.53 -10.49
N GLY A 152 -3.62 -0.32 -9.97
CA GLY A 152 -4.58 -0.05 -8.90
C GLY A 152 -3.94 0.47 -7.62
N LEU A 153 -4.52 0.14 -6.47
CA LEU A 153 -4.10 0.64 -5.15
C LEU A 153 -4.45 -0.30 -4.00
N VAL A 154 -3.84 -0.05 -2.84
CA VAL A 154 -4.09 -0.74 -1.57
C VAL A 154 -4.71 0.24 -0.58
N ASN A 155 -5.91 -0.05 -0.05
CA ASN A 155 -6.49 0.70 1.06
C ASN A 155 -6.29 -0.05 2.37
N MET A 156 -5.79 0.66 3.37
CA MET A 156 -5.60 0.18 4.72
C MET A 156 -6.74 0.71 5.59
N VAL A 157 -7.66 -0.16 6.01
CA VAL A 157 -8.82 0.24 6.81
C VAL A 157 -8.48 0.15 8.28
N ALA A 158 -8.62 1.27 8.99
CA ALA A 158 -8.29 1.38 10.40
C ALA A 158 -9.41 0.82 11.29
N LYS A 159 -8.99 0.11 12.35
CA LYS A 159 -9.85 -0.32 13.46
C LYS A 159 -10.72 0.83 13.99
N LYS A 160 -12.01 0.56 14.20
CA LYS A 160 -12.96 1.54 14.75
C LYS A 160 -13.28 1.29 16.24
N PRO A 161 -13.70 2.35 16.97
CA PRO A 161 -14.32 2.23 18.28
C PRO A 161 -15.53 1.30 18.28
N THR A 162 -15.69 0.57 19.38
CA THR A 162 -16.80 -0.37 19.62
C THR A 162 -17.78 0.20 20.63
N TYR A 163 -19.02 -0.30 20.61
CA TYR A 163 -20.02 -0.01 21.66
C TYR A 163 -19.64 -0.76 22.94
N GLU A 164 -19.56 -2.08 22.86
CA GLU A 164 -19.12 -2.93 23.96
C GLU A 164 -17.63 -2.75 24.28
N THR A 165 -17.29 -2.90 25.55
CA THR A 165 -15.91 -2.85 26.02
C THR A 165 -15.15 -4.08 25.52
N GLN A 166 -14.04 -3.85 24.81
CA GLN A 166 -13.11 -4.89 24.37
C GLN A 166 -11.71 -4.59 24.91
N VAL A 167 -11.01 -5.61 25.39
CA VAL A 167 -9.61 -5.53 25.82
C VAL A 167 -8.83 -6.71 25.23
N ASN A 168 -7.97 -6.41 24.27
CA ASN A 168 -7.06 -7.38 23.66
C ASN A 168 -5.62 -7.04 24.07
N VAL A 169 -4.92 -7.97 24.70
CA VAL A 169 -3.50 -7.83 25.03
C VAL A 169 -2.75 -9.04 24.51
N SER A 170 -1.72 -8.84 23.69
CA SER A 170 -0.87 -9.91 23.15
C SER A 170 0.60 -9.67 23.42
N GLN A 171 1.31 -10.75 23.76
CA GLN A 171 2.76 -10.84 23.74
C GLN A 171 3.16 -11.87 22.69
N ASP A 172 3.90 -11.43 21.68
CA ASP A 172 4.59 -12.27 20.70
C ASP A 172 6.07 -12.42 21.12
N ILE A 173 6.64 -13.61 20.94
CA ILE A 173 8.08 -13.89 21.03
C ILE A 173 8.49 -14.83 19.88
N GLY A 174 9.63 -14.58 19.22
CA GLY A 174 10.01 -15.33 18.03
C GLY A 174 11.51 -15.60 17.83
N SER A 175 11.88 -16.00 16.61
CA SER A 175 13.29 -16.03 16.18
C SER A 175 13.94 -14.64 16.25
N ASP A 176 15.27 -14.59 16.19
CA ASP A 176 16.05 -13.36 16.04
C ASP A 176 15.64 -12.28 17.07
N SER A 177 15.56 -12.72 18.33
CA SER A 177 15.16 -11.94 19.51
C SER A 177 13.81 -11.22 19.42
N TYR A 178 12.95 -11.55 18.44
CA TYR A 178 11.68 -10.87 18.22
C TYR A 178 10.81 -10.87 19.49
N THR A 179 10.35 -9.69 19.87
CA THR A 179 9.35 -9.47 20.90
C THR A 179 8.40 -8.36 20.46
N ARG A 180 7.09 -8.60 20.55
CA ARG A 180 6.08 -7.55 20.37
C ARG A 180 5.02 -7.62 21.46
N THR A 181 4.83 -6.51 22.16
CA THR A 181 3.73 -6.32 23.11
C THR A 181 2.70 -5.40 22.50
N THR A 182 1.45 -5.84 22.37
CA THR A 182 0.34 -5.01 21.85
C THR A 182 -0.81 -4.99 22.84
N ALA A 183 -1.40 -3.82 23.07
CA ALA A 183 -2.62 -3.61 23.82
C ALA A 183 -3.61 -2.79 22.97
N ASP A 184 -4.83 -3.31 22.82
CA ASP A 184 -5.92 -2.74 22.02
C ASP A 184 -7.19 -2.73 22.91
N VAL A 185 -7.60 -1.54 23.31
CA VAL A 185 -8.71 -1.29 24.25
C VAL A 185 -9.75 -0.42 23.57
N SER A 186 -11.01 -0.85 23.57
CA SER A 186 -12.11 -0.19 22.84
C SER A 186 -13.40 -0.19 23.68
N GLY A 187 -14.29 0.78 23.46
CA GLY A 187 -15.63 0.79 24.04
C GLY A 187 -16.27 2.18 24.15
N SER A 188 -17.53 2.22 24.59
CA SER A 188 -18.23 3.46 24.97
C SER A 188 -17.64 4.11 26.22
N LEU A 189 -17.63 5.45 26.22
CA LEU A 189 -17.15 6.32 27.31
C LEU A 189 -18.28 6.97 28.12
N ASN A 190 -19.54 6.74 27.75
CA ASN A 190 -20.74 7.22 28.41
C ASN A 190 -21.88 6.19 28.38
N ASP A 191 -22.82 6.30 29.32
CA ASP A 191 -23.95 5.38 29.48
C ASP A 191 -24.87 5.35 28.25
N ASP A 192 -25.03 6.48 27.53
CA ASP A 192 -25.82 6.58 26.30
C ASP A 192 -25.12 5.98 25.06
N GLN A 193 -23.91 5.45 25.21
CA GLN A 193 -23.03 4.88 24.17
C GLN A 193 -22.68 5.80 22.97
N THR A 194 -23.14 7.05 22.95
CA THR A 194 -22.91 8.04 21.88
C THR A 194 -21.46 8.51 21.75
N LEU A 195 -20.63 8.36 22.76
CA LEU A 195 -19.18 8.64 22.70
C LEU A 195 -18.42 7.32 22.85
N ARG A 196 -17.65 6.93 21.83
CA ARG A 196 -16.85 5.71 21.79
C ARG A 196 -15.39 6.03 21.54
N ALA A 197 -14.46 5.24 22.09
CA ALA A 197 -13.05 5.37 21.79
C ALA A 197 -12.35 4.02 21.66
N ARG A 198 -11.21 4.02 20.95
CA ARG A 198 -10.27 2.90 20.85
C ARG A 198 -8.84 3.38 20.94
N LEU A 199 -8.07 2.77 21.83
CA LEU A 199 -6.65 3.01 22.05
C LEU A 199 -5.87 1.74 21.74
N ILE A 200 -4.93 1.84 20.81
CA ILE A 200 -4.03 0.76 20.41
C ILE A 200 -2.60 1.22 20.66
N VAL A 201 -1.79 0.40 21.33
CA VAL A 201 -0.36 0.63 21.55
C VAL A 201 0.39 -0.66 21.26
N SER A 202 1.46 -0.59 20.48
CA SER A 202 2.36 -1.69 20.16
C SER A 202 3.81 -1.25 20.37
N GLN A 203 4.61 -2.11 20.99
CA GLN A 203 6.05 -1.96 21.12
C GLN A 203 6.70 -3.24 20.60
N GLU A 204 7.60 -3.12 19.63
CA GLU A 204 8.28 -4.21 18.96
C GLU A 204 9.79 -4.01 18.99
N ASN A 205 10.52 -5.08 19.27
CA ASN A 205 11.98 -5.14 19.16
C ASN A 205 12.36 -6.44 18.44
N GLN A 206 13.31 -6.34 17.50
CA GLN A 206 13.74 -7.48 16.66
C GLN A 206 15.20 -7.31 16.23
N ASP A 207 15.96 -8.41 16.24
CA ASP A 207 17.23 -8.52 15.52
C ASP A 207 16.97 -9.05 14.11
N SER A 208 17.74 -8.64 13.12
CA SER A 208 17.68 -9.24 11.78
C SER A 208 18.32 -10.62 11.77
N TYR A 209 17.74 -11.54 11.01
CA TYR A 209 18.37 -12.82 10.62
C TYR A 209 19.69 -12.65 9.83
N ARG A 210 20.08 -11.42 9.48
CA ARG A 210 21.34 -11.05 8.81
C ARG A 210 22.16 -10.13 9.71
N THR A 211 23.40 -10.52 10.02
CA THR A 211 24.34 -9.68 10.79
C THR A 211 25.13 -8.75 9.89
N ARG A 212 25.74 -7.70 10.43
CA ARG A 212 26.73 -6.88 9.71
C ARG A 212 28.01 -7.68 9.45
N PHE A 213 28.83 -7.23 8.49
CA PHE A 213 30.09 -7.89 8.12
C PHE A 213 31.12 -8.01 9.27
N ASP A 214 30.99 -7.22 10.35
CA ASP A 214 31.83 -7.30 11.55
C ASP A 214 31.25 -8.22 12.65
N GLY A 215 30.08 -8.80 12.42
CA GLY A 215 29.37 -9.67 13.35
C GLY A 215 28.53 -8.92 14.39
N THR A 216 28.32 -7.61 14.24
CA THR A 216 27.28 -6.90 15.00
C THR A 216 25.90 -7.18 14.42
N ASP A 217 24.89 -7.20 15.29
CA ASP A 217 23.51 -7.42 14.89
C ASP A 217 22.93 -6.18 14.19
N VAL A 218 21.74 -6.34 13.60
CA VAL A 218 21.02 -5.33 12.82
C VAL A 218 19.66 -5.21 13.49
N GLU A 219 19.53 -4.21 14.36
CA GLU A 219 18.41 -4.12 15.31
C GLU A 219 17.28 -3.24 14.74
N THR A 220 16.06 -3.52 15.18
CA THR A 220 14.88 -2.67 14.96
C THR A 220 14.13 -2.45 16.27
N ASP A 221 13.88 -1.19 16.61
CA ASP A 221 13.04 -0.75 17.72
C ASP A 221 11.88 0.08 17.16
N ARG A 222 10.64 -0.33 17.45
CA ARG A 222 9.44 0.29 16.90
C ARG A 222 8.34 0.45 17.94
N PHE A 223 7.83 1.67 18.00
CA PHE A 223 6.62 2.04 18.72
C PHE A 223 5.51 2.41 17.74
N VAL A 224 4.30 1.91 17.97
CA VAL A 224 3.06 2.32 17.29
C VAL A 224 2.02 2.68 18.35
N GLY A 225 1.38 3.83 18.21
CA GLY A 225 0.25 4.23 19.06
C GLY A 225 -0.87 4.84 18.22
N GLY A 226 -2.12 4.50 18.49
CA GLY A 226 -3.30 5.03 17.80
C GLY A 226 -4.46 5.26 18.75
N LEU A 227 -5.11 6.42 18.65
CA LEU A 227 -6.33 6.79 19.35
C LEU A 227 -7.40 7.16 18.34
N PHE A 228 -8.54 6.48 18.40
CA PHE A 228 -9.71 6.70 17.56
C PHE A 228 -10.89 7.05 18.45
N VAL A 229 -11.70 8.02 18.06
CA VAL A 229 -12.87 8.49 18.83
C VAL A 229 -14.02 8.75 17.86
N ASP A 230 -15.19 8.19 18.13
CA ASP A 230 -16.43 8.48 17.42
C ASP A 230 -17.43 9.11 18.40
N TYR A 231 -18.10 10.17 17.96
CA TYR A 231 -19.12 10.86 18.74
C TYR A 231 -20.38 11.08 17.90
N ASP A 232 -21.46 10.39 18.26
CA ASP A 232 -22.79 10.59 17.70
C ASP A 232 -23.38 11.85 18.32
N ILE A 233 -23.44 12.93 17.53
CA ILE A 233 -24.03 14.21 17.95
C ILE A 233 -25.55 14.07 18.09
N ASN A 234 -26.15 13.24 17.24
CA ASN A 234 -27.54 12.78 17.24
C ASN A 234 -27.66 11.53 16.34
N GLU A 235 -28.89 11.06 16.09
CA GLU A 235 -29.18 9.90 15.23
C GLU A 235 -28.73 10.03 13.77
N ASP A 236 -28.59 11.25 13.26
CA ASP A 236 -28.23 11.54 11.87
C ASP A 236 -26.75 11.89 11.67
N VAL A 237 -26.03 12.35 12.70
CA VAL A 237 -24.73 13.01 12.57
C VAL A 237 -23.70 12.44 13.52
N MET A 238 -22.63 11.87 12.97
CA MET A 238 -21.50 11.32 13.71
C MET A 238 -20.18 12.01 13.33
N LEU A 239 -19.38 12.31 14.34
CA LEU A 239 -18.06 12.95 14.27
C LEU A 239 -16.97 11.94 14.66
N SER A 240 -16.13 11.55 13.71
CA SER A 240 -14.93 10.75 13.95
C SER A 240 -13.69 11.63 14.10
N ALA A 241 -12.79 11.28 15.02
CA ALA A 241 -11.45 11.83 15.12
C ALA A 241 -10.42 10.70 15.31
N HIS A 242 -9.23 10.86 14.74
CA HIS A 242 -8.11 9.96 14.98
C HIS A 242 -6.78 10.70 15.13
N TYR A 243 -5.87 10.10 15.90
CA TYR A 243 -4.46 10.42 15.98
C TYR A 243 -3.67 9.11 16.08
N ASP A 244 -2.70 8.90 15.20
CA ASP A 244 -1.73 7.81 15.34
C ASP A 244 -0.30 8.29 15.14
N ARG A 245 0.64 7.57 15.75
CA ARG A 245 2.09 7.80 15.62
C ARG A 245 2.82 6.47 15.47
N THR A 246 3.75 6.43 14.53
CA THR A 246 4.75 5.36 14.39
C THR A 246 6.12 5.99 14.60
N GLN A 247 6.91 5.46 15.53
CA GLN A 247 8.33 5.78 15.68
C GLN A 247 9.11 4.48 15.45
N GLU A 248 10.15 4.53 14.63
CA GLU A 248 10.90 3.33 14.24
C GLU A 248 12.36 3.69 13.99
N LEU A 249 13.25 3.13 14.81
CA LEU A 249 14.68 3.05 14.53
C LEU A 249 14.96 1.67 13.95
N GLY A 250 15.13 1.59 12.63
CA GLY A 250 15.47 0.36 11.91
C GLY A 250 16.84 0.45 11.27
N ASP A 251 17.72 -0.50 11.57
CA ASP A 251 19.00 -0.63 10.89
C ASP A 251 18.83 -0.90 9.38
N LEU A 252 19.81 -0.45 8.59
CA LEU A 252 19.68 -0.41 7.14
C LEU A 252 20.15 -1.69 6.44
N ASP A 253 19.21 -2.44 5.84
CA ASP A 253 19.52 -3.53 4.90
C ASP A 253 19.12 -3.15 3.46
N ASN A 254 20.12 -2.97 2.59
CA ASN A 254 19.93 -2.70 1.16
C ASN A 254 19.96 -3.96 0.27
N GLY A 255 19.97 -5.15 0.87
CA GLY A 255 19.99 -6.44 0.18
C GLY A 255 21.41 -6.96 -0.13
N SER A 256 21.48 -8.05 -0.89
CA SER A 256 22.73 -8.67 -1.34
C SER A 256 22.95 -8.52 -2.85
N LYS A 257 24.21 -8.68 -3.28
CA LYS A 257 24.54 -8.87 -4.71
C LYS A 257 24.22 -10.31 -5.12
N ILE A 258 23.85 -10.56 -6.36
CA ILE A 258 23.67 -11.92 -6.92
C ILE A 258 24.93 -12.32 -7.70
N ASP A 259 25.43 -13.54 -7.50
CA ASP A 259 26.33 -14.17 -8.47
C ASP A 259 25.51 -14.73 -9.64
N THR A 260 25.47 -13.98 -10.73
CA THR A 260 24.65 -14.30 -11.92
C THR A 260 25.06 -15.58 -12.64
N LYS A 261 26.17 -16.24 -12.24
CA LYS A 261 26.55 -17.58 -12.75
C LYS A 261 25.92 -18.73 -11.97
N THR A 262 25.66 -18.53 -10.67
CA THR A 262 25.11 -19.55 -9.77
C THR A 262 23.67 -19.26 -9.35
N GLY A 263 23.17 -18.06 -9.61
CA GLY A 263 21.85 -17.59 -9.22
C GLY A 263 21.72 -17.22 -7.74
N LYS A 264 22.76 -17.48 -6.92
CA LYS A 264 22.72 -17.30 -5.47
C LYS A 264 23.14 -15.91 -5.03
N ALA A 265 22.58 -15.46 -3.91
CA ALA A 265 23.07 -14.27 -3.22
C ALA A 265 24.50 -14.47 -2.72
N ILE A 266 25.34 -13.46 -2.92
CA ILE A 266 26.65 -13.32 -2.32
C ILE A 266 26.44 -12.88 -0.87
N THR A 267 27.11 -13.58 0.07
CA THR A 267 27.01 -13.33 1.53
C THR A 267 25.55 -13.13 1.99
N PRO A 268 24.67 -14.14 1.85
CA PRO A 268 23.23 -13.99 2.10
C PRO A 268 22.93 -13.51 3.53
N ASN A 269 23.66 -14.03 4.51
CA ASN A 269 23.45 -13.72 5.93
C ASN A 269 24.17 -12.45 6.40
N THR A 270 24.66 -11.61 5.47
CA THR A 270 25.49 -10.45 5.80
C THR A 270 24.91 -9.16 5.20
N VAL A 271 24.63 -8.18 6.06
CA VAL A 271 24.39 -6.79 5.66
C VAL A 271 25.73 -6.11 5.37
N ASN A 272 25.82 -5.46 4.21
CA ASN A 272 27.07 -4.89 3.71
C ASN A 272 27.25 -3.39 4.07
N ASP A 273 26.15 -2.74 4.47
CA ASP A 273 26.14 -1.39 5.02
C ASP A 273 26.90 -1.33 6.38
N GLN A 274 27.43 -0.15 6.70
CA GLN A 274 28.30 0.10 7.85
C GLN A 274 27.52 0.19 9.17
N ARG A 275 28.22 0.07 10.31
CA ARG A 275 27.62 0.10 11.66
C ARG A 275 26.81 1.34 12.02
N PHE A 276 27.01 2.45 11.31
CA PHE A 276 26.27 3.70 11.51
C PHE A 276 25.09 3.86 10.54
N ALA A 277 24.86 2.91 9.63
CA ALA A 277 23.81 2.99 8.62
C ALA A 277 22.48 2.52 9.20
N GLN A 278 21.54 3.46 9.34
CA GLN A 278 20.25 3.30 10.01
C GLN A 278 19.20 4.23 9.39
N THR A 279 17.94 3.89 9.59
CA THR A 279 16.79 4.73 9.24
C THR A 279 15.95 4.97 10.50
N ASP A 280 15.83 6.23 10.90
CA ASP A 280 15.01 6.71 12.00
C ASP A 280 13.79 7.43 11.41
N ASN A 281 12.60 6.86 11.62
CA ASN A 281 11.33 7.32 11.08
C ASN A 281 10.42 7.80 12.23
N ASP A 282 9.90 9.02 12.14
CA ASP A 282 8.85 9.52 13.03
C ASP A 282 7.65 10.03 12.19
N VAL A 283 6.55 9.28 12.24
CA VAL A 283 5.33 9.56 11.48
C VAL A 283 4.18 9.82 12.43
N ALA A 284 3.46 10.93 12.25
CA ALA A 284 2.20 11.20 12.93
C ALA A 284 1.09 11.48 11.92
N ASN A 285 -0.02 10.74 12.01
CA ASN A 285 -1.24 10.95 11.23
C ASN A 285 -2.34 11.47 12.17
N TYR A 286 -3.15 12.41 11.71
CA TYR A 286 -4.36 12.80 12.42
C TYR A 286 -5.42 13.37 11.49
N GLY A 287 -6.68 13.18 11.84
CA GLY A 287 -7.79 13.65 11.05
C GLY A 287 -9.12 13.70 11.79
N VAL A 288 -10.05 14.41 11.19
CA VAL A 288 -11.43 14.56 11.66
C VAL A 288 -12.35 14.36 10.46
N ALA A 289 -13.40 13.57 10.63
CA ALA A 289 -14.43 13.33 9.64
C ALA A 289 -15.82 13.50 10.25
N VAL A 290 -16.78 13.94 9.43
CA VAL A 290 -18.20 13.99 9.75
C VAL A 290 -18.92 13.10 8.74
N THR A 291 -19.76 12.21 9.26
CA THR A 291 -20.76 11.47 8.47
C THR A 291 -22.12 11.98 8.90
N ALA A 292 -22.98 12.34 7.94
CA ALA A 292 -24.31 12.85 8.23
C ALA A 292 -25.36 12.37 7.23
N ASN A 293 -26.48 11.86 7.73
CA ASN A 293 -27.70 11.72 6.95
C ASN A 293 -28.33 13.12 6.79
N LEU A 294 -28.66 13.49 5.55
CA LEU A 294 -29.28 14.77 5.20
C LEU A 294 -30.79 14.62 4.94
N SER A 295 -31.19 13.42 4.51
CA SER A 295 -32.58 12.94 4.37
C SER A 295 -32.55 11.41 4.22
N ASP A 296 -33.72 10.77 4.21
CA ASP A 296 -33.93 9.34 3.94
C ASP A 296 -33.26 8.81 2.64
N THR A 297 -32.78 9.70 1.77
CA THR A 297 -32.26 9.44 0.43
C THR A 297 -30.88 10.03 0.17
N TRP A 298 -30.32 10.84 1.07
CA TRP A 298 -29.03 11.52 0.88
C TRP A 298 -28.20 11.52 2.15
N ALA A 299 -26.95 11.10 2.03
CA ALA A 299 -25.94 11.21 3.07
C ALA A 299 -24.72 11.99 2.57
N VAL A 300 -23.94 12.53 3.50
CA VAL A 300 -22.66 13.19 3.23
C VAL A 300 -21.57 12.64 4.15
N LYS A 301 -20.40 12.39 3.59
CA LYS A 301 -19.18 12.09 4.33
C LYS A 301 -18.11 13.11 3.95
N SER A 302 -17.56 13.81 4.94
CA SER A 302 -16.55 14.84 4.72
C SER A 302 -15.44 14.70 5.74
N GLY A 303 -14.20 14.96 5.36
CA GLY A 303 -13.09 14.85 6.29
C GLY A 303 -11.85 15.61 5.87
N ILE A 304 -11.01 15.89 6.87
CA ILE A 304 -9.66 16.43 6.72
C ILE A 304 -8.68 15.56 7.49
N SER A 305 -7.49 15.37 6.94
CA SER A 305 -6.39 14.72 7.68
C SER A 305 -5.04 15.31 7.26
N ARG A 306 -4.09 15.19 8.17
CA ARG A 306 -2.69 15.55 7.99
C ARG A 306 -1.81 14.38 8.41
N GLN A 307 -0.88 14.01 7.54
CA GLN A 307 0.31 13.27 7.92
C GLN A 307 1.49 14.26 8.02
N PHE A 308 2.27 14.11 9.07
CA PHE A 308 3.61 14.66 9.21
C PHE A 308 4.59 13.50 9.34
N TYR A 309 5.71 13.55 8.62
CA TYR A 309 6.72 12.49 8.63
C TYR A 309 8.11 13.10 8.55
N GLU A 310 8.90 12.89 9.60
CA GLU A 310 10.34 13.15 9.61
C GLU A 310 11.10 11.84 9.45
N ARG A 311 12.16 11.85 8.63
CA ARG A 311 13.11 10.74 8.56
C ARG A 311 14.52 11.26 8.63
N ARG A 312 15.31 10.74 9.58
CA ARG A 312 16.76 10.76 9.47
C ARG A 312 17.25 9.45 8.88
N ARG A 313 18.16 9.53 7.91
CA ARG A 313 18.78 8.34 7.31
C ARG A 313 20.26 8.54 7.10
N THR A 314 21.04 7.66 7.69
CA THR A 314 22.47 7.53 7.46
C THR A 314 22.72 6.30 6.57
N GLU A 315 23.52 6.47 5.52
CA GLU A 315 23.77 5.41 4.54
C GLU A 315 25.26 5.28 4.25
N SER A 316 25.65 4.09 3.82
CA SER A 316 26.98 3.78 3.33
C SER A 316 26.86 2.87 2.11
N ASP A 317 26.72 3.47 0.92
CA ASP A 317 26.64 2.69 -0.32
C ASP A 317 27.90 1.80 -0.42
N ASN A 318 27.66 0.50 -0.60
CA ASN A 318 28.67 -0.53 -0.81
C ASN A 318 29.73 -0.13 -1.83
N VAL A 319 30.97 -0.57 -1.61
CA VAL A 319 32.18 -0.25 -2.40
C VAL A 319 31.88 0.18 -3.83
N ILE A 320 31.85 1.49 -4.05
CA ILE A 320 31.54 2.11 -5.34
C ILE A 320 32.83 2.16 -6.17
N ASP A 321 32.82 1.54 -7.36
CA ASP A 321 33.76 1.85 -8.43
C ASP A 321 33.42 3.26 -8.97
N SER A 322 34.03 4.28 -8.36
CA SER A 322 33.92 5.63 -8.92
C SER A 322 34.84 5.73 -10.14
N LYS A 323 34.20 5.67 -11.33
CA LYS A 323 34.85 5.94 -12.62
C LYS A 323 34.79 7.43 -12.94
N LYS A 324 35.83 7.99 -13.58
CA LYS A 324 35.70 9.31 -14.25
C LYS A 324 36.60 9.65 -15.44
N ASP A 325 37.10 8.70 -16.24
CA ASP A 325 37.99 8.99 -17.41
C ASP A 325 37.27 9.64 -18.65
N LYS A 326 36.58 10.79 -18.43
CA LYS A 326 35.73 11.65 -19.33
C LYS A 326 36.13 11.75 -20.82
N LYS A 327 37.43 11.86 -21.07
CA LYS A 327 38.16 11.72 -22.36
C LYS A 327 39.59 11.32 -21.97
N THR A 328 39.71 10.48 -20.95
CA THR A 328 40.54 10.65 -19.73
C THR A 328 40.09 11.73 -18.72
N LYS A 329 40.54 11.65 -17.44
CA LYS A 329 40.22 12.41 -16.19
C LYS A 329 39.58 11.61 -15.01
N LYS A 330 39.94 10.31 -14.85
CA LYS A 330 39.65 9.35 -13.74
C LYS A 330 39.56 10.00 -12.36
N THR A 331 38.68 9.51 -11.48
CA THR A 331 39.05 8.38 -10.62
C THR A 331 38.77 7.01 -11.23
N LEU A 332 39.59 6.03 -10.85
CA LEU A 332 39.23 4.61 -10.76
C LEU A 332 39.60 4.28 -9.33
N GLY A 333 38.60 4.15 -8.48
CA GLY A 333 38.85 3.92 -7.08
C GLY A 333 37.59 3.52 -6.36
N TYR A 334 37.84 2.72 -5.35
CA TYR A 334 36.90 1.96 -4.56
C TYR A 334 36.79 2.63 -3.20
N GLY A 335 35.58 2.82 -2.72
CA GLY A 335 35.31 3.49 -1.45
C GLY A 335 33.82 3.43 -1.14
N TYR A 336 33.46 3.84 0.07
CA TYR A 336 32.06 3.88 0.49
C TYR A 336 31.54 5.30 0.29
N LYS A 337 30.42 5.48 -0.40
CA LYS A 337 29.73 6.78 -0.39
C LYS A 337 28.90 6.83 0.88
N VAL A 338 29.31 7.70 1.78
CA VAL A 338 28.67 7.93 3.08
C VAL A 338 27.71 9.10 2.94
N SER A 339 26.54 9.04 3.57
CA SER A 339 25.66 10.21 3.63
C SER A 339 24.82 10.27 4.88
N ASP A 340 24.45 11.50 5.26
CA ASP A 340 23.44 11.82 6.27
C ASP A 340 22.34 12.65 5.61
N ARG A 341 21.09 12.25 5.85
CA ARG A 341 19.90 12.85 5.26
C ARG A 341 18.87 13.13 6.35
N HIS A 342 18.28 14.32 6.31
CA HIS A 342 17.04 14.62 7.00
C HIS A 342 15.98 14.98 5.98
N ASP A 343 14.90 14.22 5.94
CA ASP A 343 13.73 14.40 5.07
C ASP A 343 12.52 14.82 5.93
N GLU A 344 11.76 15.81 5.50
CA GLU A 344 10.47 16.20 6.08
C GLU A 344 9.37 16.13 5.02
N TRP A 345 8.27 15.41 5.29
CA TRP A 345 7.06 15.42 4.47
C TRP A 345 5.86 15.93 5.25
N THR A 346 5.00 16.67 4.56
CA THR A 346 3.63 16.96 4.99
C THR A 346 2.65 16.55 3.90
N PHE A 347 1.62 15.81 4.29
CA PHE A 347 0.52 15.35 3.45
C PHE A 347 -0.80 15.86 4.03
N ASP A 348 -1.38 16.89 3.41
CA ASP A 348 -2.66 17.47 3.81
C ASP A 348 -3.76 17.02 2.86
N THR A 349 -4.76 16.27 3.35
CA THR A 349 -5.89 15.81 2.54
C THR A 349 -7.22 16.37 3.05
N ALA A 350 -8.14 16.62 2.12
CA ALA A 350 -9.52 16.96 2.40
C ALA A 350 -10.45 16.30 1.37
N TYR A 351 -11.64 15.88 1.78
CA TYR A 351 -12.65 15.35 0.88
C TYR A 351 -14.07 15.68 1.34
N VAL A 352 -15.01 15.65 0.40
CA VAL A 352 -16.46 15.60 0.65
C VAL A 352 -17.09 14.71 -0.41
N ASP A 353 -17.90 13.75 0.04
CA ASP A 353 -18.68 12.81 -0.75
C ASP A 353 -20.15 12.97 -0.38
N PHE A 354 -21.02 13.18 -1.37
CA PHE A 354 -22.47 13.09 -1.24
C PHE A 354 -22.93 11.82 -1.93
N THR A 355 -23.62 10.96 -1.20
CA THR A 355 -24.19 9.72 -1.72
C THR A 355 -25.70 9.79 -1.64
N GLY A 356 -26.41 9.37 -2.69
CA GLY A 356 -27.87 9.34 -2.67
C GLY A 356 -28.46 8.21 -3.49
N ASP A 357 -29.60 7.70 -3.04
CA ASP A 357 -30.36 6.63 -3.67
C ASP A 357 -31.73 7.18 -4.11
N VAL A 358 -31.98 7.18 -5.42
CA VAL A 358 -33.07 7.97 -6.04
C VAL A 358 -33.72 7.21 -7.20
N ASP A 359 -35.04 7.03 -7.14
CA ASP A 359 -35.81 6.54 -8.28
C ASP A 359 -36.09 7.65 -9.29
N ALA A 360 -35.58 7.49 -10.52
CA ALA A 360 -35.78 8.44 -11.61
C ALA A 360 -35.99 7.71 -12.94
N PHE A 361 -36.82 8.28 -13.83
CA PHE A 361 -37.07 7.74 -15.18
C PHE A 361 -37.57 6.28 -15.25
N GLY A 362 -38.05 5.72 -14.13
CA GLY A 362 -38.51 4.33 -14.03
C GLY A 362 -37.42 3.31 -13.68
N VAL A 363 -36.24 3.77 -13.26
CA VAL A 363 -35.12 2.98 -12.77
C VAL A 363 -34.57 3.57 -11.47
N ASN A 364 -33.80 2.79 -10.72
CA ASN A 364 -33.15 3.24 -9.50
C ASN A 364 -31.73 3.73 -9.81
N HIS A 365 -31.31 4.85 -9.20
CA HIS A 365 -29.99 5.45 -9.34
C HIS A 365 -29.32 5.57 -7.97
N ARG A 366 -28.14 4.95 -7.81
CA ARG A 366 -27.24 5.22 -6.68
C ARG A 366 -26.11 6.14 -7.12
N LEU A 367 -26.21 7.39 -6.70
CA LEU A 367 -25.35 8.51 -7.08
C LEU A 367 -24.26 8.75 -6.04
N LEU A 368 -23.06 9.06 -6.53
CA LEU A 368 -21.96 9.65 -5.77
C LEU A 368 -21.50 10.93 -6.46
N VAL A 369 -21.52 12.05 -5.72
CA VAL A 369 -20.94 13.33 -6.14
C VAL A 369 -19.91 13.75 -5.11
N GLY A 370 -18.67 13.96 -5.51
CA GLY A 370 -17.62 14.29 -4.55
C GLY A 370 -16.51 15.18 -5.07
N ALA A 371 -15.73 15.66 -4.12
CA ALA A 371 -14.57 16.52 -4.34
C ALA A 371 -13.47 16.14 -3.34
N ASN A 372 -12.22 16.12 -3.79
CA ASN A 372 -11.09 15.96 -2.87
C ASN A 372 -9.89 16.84 -3.27
N GLY A 373 -9.07 17.14 -2.26
CA GLY A 373 -7.80 17.82 -2.40
C GLY A 373 -6.70 17.11 -1.62
N LEU A 374 -5.48 17.17 -2.13
CA LEU A 374 -4.24 16.75 -1.47
C LEU A 374 -3.18 17.84 -1.70
N HIS A 375 -2.54 18.31 -0.63
CA HIS A 375 -1.34 19.13 -0.70
C HIS A 375 -0.14 18.37 -0.11
N TYR A 376 0.95 18.40 -0.85
CA TYR A 376 2.24 17.80 -0.51
C TYR A 376 3.29 18.91 -0.36
N ASP A 377 4.08 18.86 0.71
CA ASP A 377 5.29 19.65 0.91
C ASP A 377 6.42 18.68 1.32
N TYR A 378 7.58 18.80 0.68
CA TYR A 378 8.75 17.96 0.97
C TYR A 378 10.03 18.79 1.04
N LYS A 379 10.73 18.70 2.17
CA LYS A 379 12.05 19.31 2.36
C LYS A 379 13.10 18.24 2.63
N ARG A 380 14.32 18.50 2.17
CA ARG A 380 15.47 17.65 2.45
C ARG A 380 16.73 18.48 2.68
N LEU A 381 17.46 18.09 3.73
CA LEU A 381 18.90 18.35 3.93
C LEU A 381 19.67 17.06 3.64
N TYR A 382 20.78 17.14 2.90
CA TYR A 382 21.54 15.97 2.45
C TYR A 382 23.03 16.28 2.25
N VAL A 383 23.88 15.66 3.07
CA VAL A 383 25.34 15.72 2.94
C VAL A 383 25.88 14.34 2.58
N SER A 384 26.83 14.27 1.64
CA SER A 384 27.49 13.01 1.26
C SER A 384 28.90 13.20 0.73
N ASP A 385 29.81 12.29 1.08
CA ASP A 385 31.17 12.21 0.52
C ASP A 385 31.66 10.75 0.48
N TYR A 386 32.92 10.52 0.09
CA TYR A 386 33.53 9.20 -0.03
C TYR A 386 34.53 8.92 1.09
N ALA A 387 34.32 7.82 1.81
CA ALA A 387 35.26 7.29 2.80
C ALA A 387 36.10 6.13 2.25
N CYS A 388 37.29 5.93 2.82
CA CYS A 388 38.19 4.81 2.55
C CYS A 388 38.59 4.66 1.07
N PHE A 389 38.76 5.80 0.39
CA PHE A 389 38.86 5.87 -1.06
C PHE A 389 40.24 5.46 -1.59
N ASN A 390 40.33 4.29 -2.20
CA ASN A 390 41.59 3.67 -2.65
C ASN A 390 41.58 3.28 -4.13
N ALA A 391 42.74 3.02 -4.72
CA ALA A 391 42.87 2.66 -6.13
C ALA A 391 42.41 1.22 -6.47
N SER A 392 42.21 0.35 -5.47
CA SER A 392 41.74 -1.02 -5.66
C SER A 392 40.75 -1.46 -4.56
N GLU A 393 39.82 -2.34 -4.90
CA GLU A 393 38.85 -2.92 -3.96
C GLU A 393 39.54 -3.65 -2.81
N ALA A 394 40.64 -4.34 -3.09
CA ALA A 394 41.43 -5.05 -2.09
C ALA A 394 42.05 -4.11 -1.05
N ASP A 395 42.45 -2.90 -1.45
CA ASP A 395 42.97 -1.88 -0.52
C ASP A 395 41.84 -1.28 0.32
N THR A 396 40.69 -0.95 -0.28
CA THR A 396 39.49 -0.47 0.44
C THR A 396 39.00 -1.49 1.48
N MET A 397 38.90 -2.77 1.10
CA MET A 397 38.49 -3.84 2.01
C MET A 397 39.55 -4.13 3.09
N LYS A 398 40.82 -3.83 2.83
CA LYS A 398 41.89 -3.93 3.83
C LYS A 398 41.87 -2.77 4.83
N GLU A 399 41.53 -1.56 4.37
CA GLU A 399 41.42 -0.37 5.22
C GLU A 399 40.14 -0.40 6.06
N CYS A 400 38.99 -0.65 5.42
CA CYS A 400 37.66 -0.44 6.00
C CYS A 400 36.70 -1.63 5.88
N GLY A 401 37.13 -2.78 5.37
CA GLY A 401 36.32 -4.01 5.33
C GLY A 401 36.10 -4.67 6.71
N LYS A 402 36.59 -4.04 7.79
CA LYS A 402 36.23 -4.34 9.20
C LYS A 402 35.33 -3.27 9.82
N GLY A 403 34.82 -2.35 9.01
CA GLY A 403 33.98 -1.26 9.45
C GLY A 403 34.76 -0.01 9.84
N PHE A 404 34.11 1.14 9.70
CA PHE A 404 34.64 2.45 10.08
C PHE A 404 33.54 3.31 10.72
N ASP A 405 33.95 4.34 11.46
CA ASP A 405 33.02 5.30 12.05
C ASP A 405 32.56 6.35 11.04
N MET A 406 31.35 6.86 11.24
CA MET A 406 30.78 7.92 10.41
C MET A 406 31.70 9.17 10.43
N PRO A 407 32.15 9.68 9.27
CA PRO A 407 32.98 10.89 9.24
C PRO A 407 32.22 12.10 9.78
N ALA A 408 32.84 12.85 10.70
CA ALA A 408 32.16 13.88 11.50
C ALA A 408 31.68 15.12 10.72
N ASP A 409 32.16 15.30 9.49
CA ASP A 409 31.73 16.30 8.52
C ASP A 409 30.46 15.89 7.75
N ILE A 410 30.14 14.59 7.72
CA ILE A 410 28.91 14.05 7.12
C ILE A 410 27.78 14.15 8.14
N HIS A 411 27.22 15.34 8.28
CA HIS A 411 26.05 15.59 9.11
C HIS A 411 25.04 16.45 8.33
N TYR A 412 23.76 16.10 8.33
CA TYR A 412 22.76 16.76 7.47
C TYR A 412 22.67 18.29 7.69
N ASN A 413 22.84 18.75 8.94
CA ASN A 413 22.96 20.17 9.32
C ASN A 413 24.08 20.97 8.62
N ASN A 414 25.04 20.30 7.96
CA ASN A 414 26.12 20.96 7.20
C ASN A 414 25.72 21.29 5.75
N ASP A 415 24.53 20.88 5.29
CA ASP A 415 23.99 21.24 3.97
C ASP A 415 23.52 22.71 3.96
N ASP A 416 24.06 23.50 3.03
CA ASP A 416 23.67 24.90 2.81
C ASP A 416 22.52 25.05 1.78
N SER A 417 22.00 23.95 1.25
CA SER A 417 21.11 23.88 0.09
C SER A 417 19.83 23.04 0.31
N VAL A 418 18.82 23.62 0.97
CA VAL A 418 17.53 22.92 1.19
C VAL A 418 16.84 22.57 -0.14
N SER A 419 16.69 21.29 -0.42
CA SER A 419 15.87 20.79 -1.53
C SER A 419 14.40 20.82 -1.13
N HIS A 420 13.58 21.68 -1.77
CA HIS A 420 12.15 21.85 -1.43
C HIS A 420 11.25 21.61 -2.64
N SER A 421 10.38 20.60 -2.61
CA SER A 421 9.33 20.44 -3.63
C SER A 421 7.92 20.48 -3.01
N LYS A 422 6.94 20.79 -3.86
CA LYS A 422 5.53 20.90 -3.48
C LYS A 422 4.64 20.30 -4.55
N SER A 423 3.49 19.78 -4.16
CA SER A 423 2.45 19.39 -5.11
C SER A 423 1.06 19.71 -4.54
N GLN A 424 0.11 19.93 -5.43
CA GLN A 424 -1.30 20.13 -5.14
C GLN A 424 -2.10 19.31 -6.15
N HIS A 425 -2.99 18.47 -5.64
CA HIS A 425 -3.89 17.64 -6.43
C HIS A 425 -5.31 17.98 -6.02
N TYR A 426 -6.17 18.32 -6.97
CA TYR A 426 -7.59 18.56 -6.75
C TYR A 426 -8.40 17.72 -7.73
N GLY A 427 -9.62 17.35 -7.35
CA GLY A 427 -10.57 16.86 -8.34
C GLY A 427 -12.01 16.83 -7.89
N LEU A 428 -12.87 16.77 -8.89
CA LEU A 428 -14.33 16.70 -8.80
C LEU A 428 -14.77 15.45 -9.55
N TYR A 429 -15.65 14.65 -8.96
CA TYR A 429 -16.12 13.40 -9.54
C TYR A 429 -17.63 13.21 -9.36
N LEU A 430 -18.20 12.55 -10.36
CA LEU A 430 -19.58 12.08 -10.40
C LEU A 430 -19.55 10.60 -10.80
N GLN A 431 -20.34 9.78 -10.13
CA GLN A 431 -20.58 8.38 -10.46
C GLN A 431 -22.06 8.05 -10.24
N ASP A 432 -22.64 7.24 -11.12
CA ASP A 432 -24.02 6.79 -11.10
C ASP A 432 -24.07 5.28 -11.38
N LEU A 433 -24.62 4.51 -10.42
CA LEU A 433 -24.94 3.10 -10.60
C LEU A 433 -26.45 2.99 -10.83
N VAL A 434 -26.83 2.73 -12.08
CA VAL A 434 -28.21 2.61 -12.52
C VAL A 434 -28.64 1.15 -12.46
N THR A 435 -29.68 0.84 -11.67
CA THR A 435 -30.31 -0.48 -11.60
C THR A 435 -31.57 -0.50 -12.46
N PHE A 436 -31.52 -1.21 -13.59
CA PHE A 436 -32.63 -1.32 -14.54
C PHE A 436 -33.67 -2.37 -14.13
N ASN A 437 -33.21 -3.43 -13.47
CA ASN A 437 -33.98 -4.56 -12.93
C ASN A 437 -33.02 -5.46 -12.14
N GLU A 438 -33.55 -6.51 -11.51
CA GLU A 438 -32.81 -7.53 -10.73
C GLU A 438 -31.60 -8.14 -11.45
N GLN A 439 -31.60 -8.16 -12.79
CA GLN A 439 -30.53 -8.78 -13.59
C GLN A 439 -29.53 -7.79 -14.20
N TRP A 440 -29.83 -6.49 -14.27
CA TRP A 440 -29.02 -5.54 -15.06
C TRP A 440 -28.77 -4.23 -14.33
N GLN A 441 -27.49 -3.93 -14.15
CA GLN A 441 -27.00 -2.64 -13.66
C GLN A 441 -25.94 -2.07 -14.61
N ALA A 442 -25.81 -0.75 -14.67
CA ALA A 442 -24.71 -0.07 -15.35
C ALA A 442 -24.10 1.01 -14.46
N LEU A 443 -22.78 1.07 -14.44
CA LEU A 443 -22.00 2.10 -13.78
C LEU A 443 -21.47 3.09 -14.82
N ALA A 444 -21.66 4.38 -14.59
CA ALA A 444 -20.97 5.42 -15.35
C ALA A 444 -20.41 6.47 -14.39
N GLY A 445 -19.18 6.91 -14.61
CA GLY A 445 -18.60 8.00 -13.82
C GLY A 445 -17.49 8.73 -14.54
N VAL A 446 -17.23 9.97 -14.11
CA VAL A 446 -16.18 10.83 -14.63
C VAL A 446 -15.56 11.67 -13.52
N ARG A 447 -14.23 11.78 -13.53
CA ARG A 447 -13.47 12.73 -12.71
C ARG A 447 -12.82 13.79 -13.57
N PHE A 448 -12.85 15.03 -13.10
CA PHE A 448 -11.96 16.11 -13.51
C PHE A 448 -10.85 16.22 -12.47
N ALA A 449 -9.61 15.99 -12.87
CA ALA A 449 -8.40 16.09 -12.04
C ALA A 449 -7.54 17.27 -12.51
N TYR A 450 -7.04 18.04 -11.55
CA TYR A 450 -6.03 19.07 -11.75
C TYR A 450 -4.88 18.85 -10.78
N ASP A 451 -3.67 18.87 -11.31
CA ASP A 451 -2.44 18.60 -10.60
C ASP A 451 -1.47 19.75 -10.88
N ASP A 452 -0.82 20.28 -9.85
CA ASP A 452 0.20 21.32 -9.92
C ASP A 452 1.39 20.91 -9.07
N THR A 453 2.61 21.02 -9.59
CA THR A 453 3.83 20.56 -8.90
C THR A 453 4.96 21.54 -9.10
N THR A 454 5.57 21.96 -7.99
CA THR A 454 6.83 22.71 -7.97
C THR A 454 7.98 21.78 -7.62
N SER A 455 8.95 21.62 -8.51
CA SER A 455 10.15 20.80 -8.29
C SER A 455 11.14 21.48 -7.32
N SER A 456 12.14 20.73 -6.84
CA SER A 456 13.25 21.28 -6.05
C SER A 456 14.19 22.22 -6.81
N SER A 457 14.08 22.30 -8.15
CA SER A 457 14.72 23.32 -8.97
C SER A 457 13.87 24.58 -9.16
N GLY A 458 12.68 24.64 -8.54
CA GLY A 458 11.74 25.75 -8.66
C GLY A 458 10.96 25.80 -9.97
N LYS A 459 10.89 24.69 -10.72
CA LYS A 459 10.06 24.60 -11.93
C LYS A 459 8.64 24.18 -11.56
N GLU A 460 7.66 24.87 -12.12
CA GLU A 460 6.23 24.58 -11.98
C GLU A 460 5.73 23.81 -13.22
N GLU A 461 5.00 22.72 -13.00
CA GLU A 461 4.31 21.94 -14.05
C GLU A 461 2.88 21.63 -13.59
N SER A 462 1.90 21.74 -14.51
CA SER A 462 0.50 21.45 -14.20
C SER A 462 -0.19 20.61 -15.27
N TYR A 463 -1.14 19.78 -14.84
CA TYR A 463 -1.82 18.78 -15.64
C TYR A 463 -3.33 18.88 -15.42
N ASN A 464 -4.11 18.65 -16.47
CA ASN A 464 -5.56 18.56 -16.41
C ASN A 464 -5.97 17.23 -17.06
N ASN A 465 -6.67 16.38 -16.31
CA ASN A 465 -7.08 15.05 -16.78
C ASN A 465 -8.58 14.84 -16.59
N ILE A 466 -9.18 14.13 -17.53
CA ILE A 466 -10.56 13.63 -17.45
C ILE A 466 -10.44 12.10 -17.39
N LEU A 467 -11.01 11.48 -16.35
CA LEU A 467 -10.87 10.06 -16.07
C LEU A 467 -12.25 9.41 -15.99
N PRO A 468 -12.71 8.77 -17.09
CA PRO A 468 -13.96 8.02 -17.09
C PRO A 468 -13.83 6.62 -16.47
N LYS A 469 -14.95 6.09 -15.97
CA LYS A 469 -15.17 4.67 -15.69
C LYS A 469 -16.55 4.28 -16.25
N PHE A 470 -16.62 3.15 -16.93
CA PHE A 470 -17.87 2.56 -17.41
C PHE A 470 -17.91 1.09 -17.03
N GLY A 471 -19.00 0.63 -16.45
CA GLY A 471 -19.24 -0.77 -16.11
C GLY A 471 -20.62 -1.24 -16.55
N ALA A 472 -20.73 -2.49 -16.97
CA ALA A 472 -22.00 -3.16 -17.17
C ALA A 472 -21.99 -4.44 -16.35
N ILE A 473 -23.07 -4.71 -15.61
CA ILE A 473 -23.21 -5.83 -14.69
C ILE A 473 -24.48 -6.60 -15.06
N TYR A 474 -24.32 -7.91 -15.22
CA TYR A 474 -25.40 -8.86 -15.43
C TYR A 474 -25.42 -9.87 -14.27
N SER A 475 -26.52 -9.92 -13.54
CA SER A 475 -26.75 -10.85 -12.42
C SER A 475 -27.64 -12.00 -12.89
N PRO A 476 -27.07 -13.15 -13.34
CA PRO A 476 -27.85 -14.31 -13.77
C PRO A 476 -28.64 -14.97 -12.64
N ALA A 477 -28.22 -14.76 -11.38
CA ALA A 477 -28.86 -15.25 -10.17
C ALA A 477 -28.59 -14.25 -9.02
N PRO A 478 -29.36 -14.26 -7.91
CA PRO A 478 -29.13 -13.34 -6.79
C PRO A 478 -27.73 -13.46 -6.16
N ASN A 479 -27.14 -14.66 -6.19
CA ASN A 479 -25.84 -14.97 -5.59
C ASN A 479 -24.67 -14.91 -6.59
N GLY A 480 -24.81 -14.23 -7.73
CA GLY A 480 -23.70 -14.13 -8.68
C GLY A 480 -23.89 -13.09 -9.78
N SER A 481 -22.78 -12.46 -10.16
CA SER A 481 -22.72 -11.44 -11.20
C SER A 481 -21.61 -11.71 -12.23
N ILE A 482 -21.79 -11.16 -13.42
CA ILE A 482 -20.83 -11.10 -14.52
C ILE A 482 -20.74 -9.63 -14.92
N TYR A 483 -19.53 -9.07 -15.03
CA TYR A 483 -19.34 -7.67 -15.36
C TYR A 483 -18.28 -7.46 -16.43
N ALA A 484 -18.44 -6.39 -17.19
CA ALA A 484 -17.38 -5.81 -18.03
C ALA A 484 -17.12 -4.37 -17.57
N VAL A 485 -15.85 -3.96 -17.50
CA VAL A 485 -15.46 -2.63 -17.04
C VAL A 485 -14.34 -2.02 -17.88
N TYR A 486 -14.47 -0.71 -18.11
CA TYR A 486 -13.47 0.18 -18.68
C TYR A 486 -13.09 1.24 -17.65
N SER A 487 -11.80 1.53 -17.47
CA SER A 487 -11.37 2.62 -16.60
C SER A 487 -10.02 3.21 -16.99
N GLU A 488 -9.82 4.48 -16.64
CA GLU A 488 -8.58 5.23 -16.87
C GLU A 488 -7.92 5.71 -15.57
N SER A 489 -6.59 5.78 -15.59
CA SER A 489 -5.72 6.37 -14.57
C SER A 489 -4.66 7.26 -15.24
N PHE A 490 -4.02 8.14 -14.47
CA PHE A 490 -2.89 8.91 -14.95
C PHE A 490 -1.80 9.07 -13.89
N GLU A 491 -0.57 9.28 -14.36
CA GLU A 491 0.59 9.62 -13.53
C GLU A 491 1.34 10.80 -14.17
N PRO A 492 1.52 11.93 -13.45
CA PRO A 492 2.37 13.04 -13.90
C PRO A 492 3.80 12.58 -14.22
N VAL A 493 4.39 13.20 -15.25
CA VAL A 493 5.75 12.93 -15.70
C VAL A 493 6.52 14.24 -15.69
N SER A 494 7.63 14.29 -14.96
CA SER A 494 8.52 15.47 -14.92
C SER A 494 9.12 15.77 -16.29
N GLU A 495 9.48 17.04 -16.51
CA GLU A 495 10.28 17.48 -17.64
C GLU A 495 11.50 16.59 -17.98
N ILE A 496 11.95 16.69 -19.23
CA ILE A 496 13.23 16.12 -19.67
C ILE A 496 14.36 16.96 -19.06
N SER A 497 14.96 16.45 -17.99
CA SER A 497 15.93 17.16 -17.16
C SER A 497 17.40 16.95 -17.55
N ASP A 498 17.70 16.03 -18.46
CA ASP A 498 19.06 15.83 -18.98
C ASP A 498 19.44 16.97 -19.93
N LYS A 499 20.51 17.68 -19.59
CA LYS A 499 21.03 18.83 -20.34
C LYS A 499 21.62 18.41 -21.68
N ASP A 500 22.04 17.17 -21.85
CA ASP A 500 22.64 16.68 -23.09
C ASP A 500 21.61 16.01 -24.02
N ASP A 501 20.32 16.04 -23.65
CA ASP A 501 19.18 15.71 -24.52
C ASP A 501 18.80 16.88 -25.46
N VAL A 502 18.31 16.56 -26.66
CA VAL A 502 17.74 17.53 -27.61
C VAL A 502 16.50 18.23 -27.07
N ASN A 503 15.71 17.54 -26.25
CA ASN A 503 14.43 18.00 -25.71
C ASN A 503 14.54 18.53 -24.27
N PHE A 504 15.76 18.85 -23.79
CA PHE A 504 15.99 19.43 -22.47
C PHE A 504 15.03 20.59 -22.13
N GLY A 505 14.40 20.51 -20.97
CA GLY A 505 13.47 21.52 -20.45
C GLY A 505 12.03 21.42 -20.99
N GLN A 506 11.74 20.51 -21.93
CA GLN A 506 10.37 20.27 -22.40
C GLN A 506 9.55 19.57 -21.32
N SER A 507 8.38 20.15 -21.02
CA SER A 507 7.33 19.49 -20.25
C SER A 507 6.73 18.32 -21.03
N GLN A 508 6.03 17.45 -20.33
CA GLN A 508 5.61 16.13 -20.80
C GLN A 508 4.12 15.93 -20.54
N ASP A 509 3.45 15.13 -21.38
CA ASP A 509 2.11 14.68 -21.09
C ASP A 509 2.13 13.65 -19.95
N ALA A 510 1.04 13.55 -19.18
CA ALA A 510 0.92 12.49 -18.18
C ALA A 510 0.93 11.10 -18.84
N LYS A 511 1.52 10.12 -18.17
CA LYS A 511 1.29 8.70 -18.48
C LYS A 511 -0.18 8.39 -18.27
N LYS A 512 -0.77 7.59 -19.16
CA LYS A 512 -2.17 7.15 -19.03
C LYS A 512 -2.22 5.64 -18.92
N GLY A 513 -2.99 5.13 -17.97
CA GLY A 513 -3.29 3.71 -17.83
C GLY A 513 -4.73 3.46 -18.22
N THR A 514 -4.97 2.50 -19.12
CA THR A 514 -6.30 2.13 -19.61
C THR A 514 -6.54 0.64 -19.35
N LEU A 515 -7.68 0.30 -18.74
CA LEU A 515 -8.11 -1.07 -18.46
C LEU A 515 -9.31 -1.46 -19.32
N TYR A 516 -9.27 -2.68 -19.83
CA TYR A 516 -10.45 -3.46 -20.21
C TYR A 516 -10.46 -4.75 -19.38
N GLU A 517 -11.56 -5.04 -18.70
CA GLU A 517 -11.71 -6.25 -17.88
C GLU A 517 -13.10 -6.87 -18.05
N LEU A 518 -13.13 -8.21 -18.08
CA LEU A 518 -14.34 -9.03 -18.03
C LEU A 518 -14.18 -10.02 -16.87
N GLY A 519 -15.12 -10.01 -15.93
CA GLY A 519 -15.04 -10.86 -14.75
C GLY A 519 -16.40 -11.37 -14.26
N SER A 520 -16.35 -12.23 -13.26
CA SER A 520 -17.52 -12.81 -12.61
C SER A 520 -17.25 -13.03 -11.12
N LYS A 521 -18.32 -13.00 -10.33
CA LYS A 521 -18.31 -13.07 -8.87
C LYS A 521 -19.49 -13.92 -8.41
N TRP A 522 -19.29 -14.75 -7.39
CA TRP A 522 -20.27 -15.71 -6.90
C TRP A 522 -20.17 -15.86 -5.40
N GLU A 523 -21.33 -16.01 -4.77
CA GLU A 523 -21.48 -16.35 -3.36
C GLU A 523 -22.03 -17.77 -3.24
N LEU A 524 -21.27 -18.63 -2.57
CA LEU A 524 -21.49 -20.07 -2.50
C LEU A 524 -21.62 -20.52 -1.03
N PHE A 525 -22.20 -21.70 -0.83
CA PHE A 525 -22.42 -22.31 0.50
C PHE A 525 -23.19 -21.38 1.45
N ASP A 526 -24.38 -20.92 1.03
CA ASP A 526 -25.23 -20.01 1.80
C ASP A 526 -24.50 -18.70 2.18
N GLU A 527 -23.93 -18.05 1.16
CA GLU A 527 -23.20 -16.76 1.20
C GLU A 527 -21.84 -16.77 1.92
N ARG A 528 -21.40 -17.93 2.41
CA ARG A 528 -20.21 -18.10 3.26
C ARG A 528 -18.88 -18.10 2.52
N LEU A 529 -18.87 -18.44 1.24
CA LEU A 529 -17.66 -18.42 0.39
C LEU A 529 -17.89 -17.48 -0.78
N PHE A 530 -17.09 -16.43 -0.86
CA PHE A 530 -17.02 -15.56 -2.03
C PHE A 530 -15.97 -16.10 -3.00
N VAL A 531 -16.31 -16.19 -4.29
CA VAL A 531 -15.40 -16.61 -5.36
C VAL A 531 -15.48 -15.60 -6.50
N SER A 532 -14.35 -15.12 -6.99
CA SER A 532 -14.29 -14.18 -8.11
C SER A 532 -13.19 -14.55 -9.10
N GLY A 533 -13.37 -14.17 -10.36
CA GLY A 533 -12.30 -14.28 -11.36
C GLY A 533 -12.49 -13.27 -12.48
N ALA A 534 -11.40 -12.92 -13.14
CA ALA A 534 -11.40 -11.95 -14.23
C ALA A 534 -10.32 -12.26 -15.28
N VAL A 535 -10.57 -11.82 -16.50
CA VAL A 535 -9.56 -11.65 -17.56
C VAL A 535 -9.48 -10.17 -17.91
N PHE A 536 -8.27 -9.66 -18.08
CA PHE A 536 -8.06 -8.23 -18.29
C PHE A 536 -6.88 -7.92 -19.22
N GLN A 537 -6.89 -6.70 -19.76
CA GLN A 537 -5.74 -6.06 -20.38
C GLN A 537 -5.60 -4.64 -19.83
N ILE A 538 -4.41 -4.30 -19.34
CA ILE A 538 -4.02 -2.94 -18.94
C ILE A 538 -2.94 -2.46 -19.91
N THR A 539 -3.10 -1.25 -20.45
CA THR A 539 -2.09 -0.58 -21.27
C THR A 539 -1.69 0.73 -20.58
N GLN A 540 -0.40 0.90 -20.25
CA GLN A 540 0.17 2.21 -19.92
C GLN A 540 0.80 2.83 -21.17
N THR A 541 0.43 4.06 -21.50
CA THR A 541 0.95 4.84 -22.65
C THR A 541 1.68 6.11 -22.20
N ASN A 542 2.28 6.83 -23.15
CA ASN A 542 3.08 8.05 -22.96
C ASN A 542 4.32 7.83 -22.07
N MET A 543 4.90 6.63 -22.08
CA MET A 543 6.14 6.36 -21.34
C MET A 543 7.33 7.00 -22.06
N GLN A 544 8.24 7.59 -21.28
CA GLN A 544 9.47 8.18 -21.80
C GLN A 544 10.41 7.10 -22.34
N VAL A 545 10.87 7.31 -23.56
CA VAL A 545 11.86 6.50 -24.29
C VAL A 545 12.99 7.43 -24.69
N THR A 546 14.20 7.14 -24.22
CA THR A 546 15.42 7.92 -24.50
C THR A 546 16.29 7.15 -25.49
N GLU A 547 16.61 7.78 -26.61
CA GLU A 547 17.46 7.22 -27.66
C GLU A 547 18.81 7.93 -27.72
N ASP A 548 19.91 7.16 -27.84
CA ASP A 548 21.23 7.71 -28.14
C ASP A 548 21.27 8.30 -29.56
N LEU A 549 21.83 9.49 -29.71
CA LEU A 549 22.03 10.13 -31.00
C LEU A 549 23.43 9.84 -31.58
N PRO A 550 23.61 9.86 -32.92
CA PRO A 550 24.92 9.69 -33.51
C PRO A 550 25.89 10.78 -33.04
N ALA A 551 27.15 10.43 -32.76
CA ALA A 551 28.20 11.35 -32.27
C ALA A 551 28.54 12.57 -33.17
N SER A 552 27.85 12.73 -34.30
CA SER A 552 27.84 13.94 -35.14
C SER A 552 26.80 14.98 -34.72
N HIS A 553 25.85 14.64 -33.83
CA HIS A 553 24.89 15.58 -33.26
C HIS A 553 25.54 16.44 -32.16
N ALA A 554 24.95 17.60 -31.89
CA ALA A 554 25.41 18.52 -30.83
C ALA A 554 24.84 18.19 -29.43
N LYS A 555 24.19 17.03 -29.32
CA LYS A 555 23.45 16.49 -28.18
C LYS A 555 23.60 14.98 -28.21
N ASP A 556 23.66 14.36 -27.05
CA ASP A 556 24.00 12.94 -26.91
C ASP A 556 22.73 12.07 -26.98
N THR A 557 21.57 12.59 -26.58
CA THR A 557 20.31 11.82 -26.51
C THR A 557 19.08 12.58 -27.06
N ARG A 558 17.99 11.85 -27.28
CA ARG A 558 16.66 12.38 -27.55
C ARG A 558 15.61 11.57 -26.78
N THR A 559 14.85 12.23 -25.92
CA THR A 559 13.74 11.62 -25.17
C THR A 559 12.38 11.97 -25.78
N THR A 560 11.51 10.97 -25.94
CA THR A 560 10.14 11.10 -26.48
C THR A 560 9.15 10.24 -25.68
N GLN A 561 7.84 10.49 -25.78
CA GLN A 561 6.80 9.75 -25.05
C GLN A 561 6.05 8.74 -25.93
N VAL A 562 6.79 7.87 -26.63
CA VAL A 562 6.20 6.84 -27.51
C VAL A 562 6.07 5.47 -26.85
N GLY A 563 6.69 5.27 -25.68
CA GLY A 563 6.76 3.98 -25.02
C GLY A 563 5.42 3.54 -24.43
N GLU A 564 5.20 2.23 -24.42
CA GLU A 564 4.03 1.57 -23.88
C GLU A 564 4.43 0.37 -23.02
N GLN A 565 3.57 0.01 -22.06
CA GLN A 565 3.69 -1.21 -21.25
C GLN A 565 2.31 -1.88 -21.21
N VAL A 566 2.23 -3.12 -21.72
CA VAL A 566 0.97 -3.86 -21.91
C VAL A 566 0.97 -5.11 -21.06
N HIS A 567 -0.06 -5.25 -20.23
CA HIS A 567 -0.20 -6.30 -19.22
C HIS A 567 -1.53 -7.01 -19.45
N THR A 568 -1.48 -8.26 -19.90
CA THR A 568 -2.65 -9.11 -20.14
C THR A 568 -2.66 -10.22 -19.10
N GLY A 569 -3.78 -10.46 -18.44
CA GLY A 569 -3.79 -11.42 -17.34
C GLY A 569 -5.14 -12.07 -17.06
N ALA A 570 -5.08 -13.12 -16.24
CA ALA A 570 -6.22 -13.83 -15.72
C ALA A 570 -6.02 -14.10 -14.22
N GLU A 571 -7.03 -13.82 -13.40
CA GLU A 571 -6.99 -14.02 -11.96
C GLU A 571 -8.22 -14.76 -11.45
N LEU A 572 -8.04 -15.50 -10.36
CA LEU A 572 -9.08 -16.21 -9.62
C LEU A 572 -8.80 -16.05 -8.13
N ALA A 573 -9.82 -15.71 -7.35
CA ALA A 573 -9.76 -15.61 -5.89
C ALA A 573 -10.96 -16.32 -5.24
N ALA A 574 -10.76 -16.82 -4.03
CA ALA A 574 -11.80 -17.40 -3.19
C ALA A 574 -11.52 -17.07 -1.72
N THR A 575 -12.48 -16.52 -0.99
CA THR A 575 -12.32 -16.22 0.46
C THR A 575 -13.60 -16.52 1.24
N GLY A 576 -13.46 -17.11 2.42
CA GLY A 576 -14.59 -17.46 3.29
C GLY A 576 -14.56 -18.91 3.79
N TYR A 577 -15.73 -19.43 4.16
CA TYR A 577 -15.90 -20.76 4.75
C TYR A 577 -16.44 -21.77 3.74
N VAL A 578 -15.74 -22.89 3.59
CA VAL A 578 -16.19 -24.06 2.82
C VAL A 578 -17.06 -24.98 3.70
N THR A 579 -16.79 -25.00 5.01
CA THR A 579 -17.60 -25.67 6.04
C THR A 579 -17.51 -24.90 7.37
N ASP A 580 -18.32 -25.25 8.38
CA ASP A 580 -18.24 -24.69 9.74
C ASP A 580 -16.85 -24.78 10.38
N ALA A 581 -16.07 -25.79 10.00
CA ALA A 581 -14.74 -26.03 10.53
C ALA A 581 -13.61 -25.66 9.56
N PHE A 582 -13.88 -25.20 8.33
CA PHE A 582 -12.84 -25.02 7.32
C PHE A 582 -13.02 -23.72 6.52
N SER A 583 -12.08 -22.80 6.71
CA SER A 583 -11.97 -21.54 5.98
C SER A 583 -10.77 -21.57 5.02
N VAL A 584 -10.86 -20.75 3.97
CA VAL A 584 -9.82 -20.58 2.97
C VAL A 584 -9.78 -19.12 2.50
N SER A 585 -8.57 -18.62 2.24
CA SER A 585 -8.33 -17.43 1.44
C SER A 585 -7.29 -17.79 0.39
N ALA A 586 -7.71 -17.84 -0.87
CA ALA A 586 -6.90 -18.26 -2.00
C ALA A 586 -6.94 -17.21 -3.11
N SER A 587 -5.79 -16.98 -3.75
CA SER A 587 -5.63 -16.06 -4.87
C SER A 587 -4.62 -16.65 -5.85
N THR A 588 -4.90 -16.58 -7.15
CA THR A 588 -3.96 -16.97 -8.21
C THR A 588 -4.05 -16.02 -9.38
N MET A 589 -2.91 -15.81 -10.04
CA MET A 589 -2.73 -14.81 -11.07
C MET A 589 -1.80 -15.35 -12.16
N PHE A 590 -2.21 -15.18 -13.41
CA PHE A 590 -1.42 -15.41 -14.61
C PHE A 590 -1.23 -14.06 -15.31
N LEU A 591 0.02 -13.68 -15.61
CA LEU A 591 0.36 -12.36 -16.13
C LEU A 591 1.36 -12.44 -17.29
N ASP A 592 0.95 -12.00 -18.46
CA ASP A 592 1.86 -11.66 -19.56
C ASP A 592 2.06 -10.14 -19.57
N ALA A 593 3.31 -9.71 -19.47
CA ALA A 593 3.68 -8.30 -19.29
C ALA A 593 4.86 -7.97 -20.19
N GLU A 594 4.69 -6.97 -21.06
CA GLU A 594 5.68 -6.58 -22.07
C GLU A 594 5.78 -5.06 -22.26
N TYR A 595 6.99 -4.56 -22.52
CA TYR A 595 7.20 -3.22 -23.06
C TYR A 595 7.03 -3.19 -24.58
N LYS A 596 6.46 -2.11 -25.12
CA LYS A 596 6.33 -1.82 -26.55
C LYS A 596 6.86 -0.43 -26.88
N ASN A 597 7.23 -0.25 -28.14
CA ASN A 597 7.67 1.05 -28.70
C ASN A 597 8.92 1.66 -28.04
N ASP A 598 9.69 0.87 -27.30
CA ASP A 598 10.99 1.26 -26.71
C ASP A 598 12.12 0.45 -27.40
N PRO A 599 13.07 1.05 -28.13
CA PRO A 599 14.12 0.31 -28.84
C PRO A 599 15.02 -0.57 -27.97
N ALA A 600 15.16 -0.27 -26.68
CA ALA A 600 15.99 -1.04 -25.74
C ALA A 600 15.20 -2.12 -24.96
N LEU A 601 13.88 -1.95 -24.84
CA LEU A 601 12.99 -2.78 -24.02
C LEU A 601 11.89 -3.52 -24.80
N ASN A 602 11.66 -3.26 -26.09
CA ASN A 602 10.54 -3.83 -26.83
C ASN A 602 10.50 -5.38 -26.79
N GLY A 603 9.40 -5.94 -26.29
CA GLY A 603 9.19 -7.37 -26.09
C GLY A 603 9.85 -7.95 -24.83
N LYS A 604 10.38 -7.11 -23.93
CA LYS A 604 10.92 -7.52 -22.63
C LYS A 604 9.87 -7.39 -21.53
N THR A 605 9.98 -8.24 -20.53
CA THR A 605 9.12 -8.24 -19.34
C THR A 605 9.62 -7.24 -18.29
N PRO A 606 8.75 -6.49 -17.61
CA PRO A 606 9.14 -5.62 -16.49
C PRO A 606 9.82 -6.38 -15.34
N ALA A 607 10.65 -5.67 -14.57
CA ALA A 607 11.33 -6.22 -13.40
C ALA A 607 10.36 -6.58 -12.26
N ASP A 608 10.68 -7.62 -11.48
CA ASP A 608 9.86 -8.12 -10.37
C ASP A 608 8.42 -8.54 -10.73
N VAL A 609 8.14 -8.79 -12.02
CA VAL A 609 6.85 -9.31 -12.50
C VAL A 609 6.96 -10.82 -12.81
N PRO A 610 6.34 -11.70 -12.01
CA PRO A 610 6.24 -13.13 -12.29
C PRO A 610 5.10 -13.44 -13.29
N GLU A 611 5.31 -14.46 -14.13
CA GLU A 611 4.28 -14.95 -15.08
C GLU A 611 3.12 -15.68 -14.38
N PHE A 612 3.41 -16.31 -13.23
CA PHE A 612 2.43 -17.04 -12.42
C PHE A 612 2.69 -16.85 -10.93
N THR A 613 1.62 -16.62 -10.17
CA THR A 613 1.63 -16.54 -8.70
C THR A 613 0.41 -17.26 -8.13
N ALA A 614 0.59 -17.83 -6.94
CA ALA A 614 -0.49 -18.40 -6.16
C ALA A 614 -0.27 -18.19 -4.66
N SER A 615 -1.35 -17.94 -3.95
CA SER A 615 -1.43 -17.81 -2.51
C SER A 615 -2.62 -18.64 -2.03
N ILE A 616 -2.41 -19.43 -0.98
CA ILE A 616 -3.47 -20.15 -0.27
C ILE A 616 -3.15 -20.04 1.22
N TRP A 617 -4.02 -19.38 2.00
CA TRP A 617 -4.13 -19.53 3.43
C TRP A 617 -5.37 -20.36 3.74
N SER A 618 -5.29 -21.26 4.71
CA SER A 618 -6.42 -22.11 5.09
C SER A 618 -6.34 -22.46 6.56
N THR A 619 -7.50 -22.52 7.23
CA THR A 619 -7.59 -22.79 8.67
C THR A 619 -8.67 -23.83 8.93
N TYR A 620 -8.32 -24.82 9.74
CA TYR A 620 -9.24 -25.85 10.20
C TYR A 620 -9.47 -25.73 11.71
N ALA A 621 -10.70 -25.36 12.09
CA ALA A 621 -11.12 -25.18 13.48
C ALA A 621 -11.69 -26.48 14.04
N PHE A 622 -11.04 -27.03 15.08
CA PHE A 622 -11.49 -28.23 15.78
C PHE A 622 -12.45 -27.88 16.93
N ASN A 623 -13.46 -28.72 17.15
CA ASN A 623 -14.50 -28.56 18.18
C ASN A 623 -13.99 -28.53 19.66
N ASN A 624 -12.68 -28.60 19.89
CA ASN A 624 -12.03 -28.49 21.19
C ASN A 624 -11.35 -27.12 21.42
N GLY A 625 -11.58 -26.14 20.54
CA GLY A 625 -10.94 -24.82 20.60
C GLY A 625 -9.49 -24.83 20.13
N THR A 626 -9.09 -25.81 19.31
CA THR A 626 -7.79 -25.81 18.61
C THR A 626 -8.01 -25.47 17.16
N ASP A 627 -7.25 -24.54 16.59
CA ASP A 627 -7.27 -24.25 15.16
C ASP A 627 -5.90 -24.59 14.57
N VAL A 628 -5.88 -25.12 13.33
CA VAL A 628 -4.64 -25.41 12.59
C VAL A 628 -4.65 -24.68 11.27
N ASN A 629 -3.60 -23.91 11.02
CA ASN A 629 -3.45 -23.04 9.87
C ASN A 629 -2.37 -23.59 8.92
N LEU A 630 -2.59 -23.44 7.61
CA LEU A 630 -1.63 -23.80 6.56
C LEU A 630 -1.62 -22.74 5.46
N GLY A 631 -0.46 -22.13 5.25
CA GLY A 631 -0.16 -21.19 4.18
C GLY A 631 0.72 -21.83 3.10
N VAL A 632 0.42 -21.60 1.83
CA VAL A 632 1.24 -21.99 0.67
C VAL A 632 1.33 -20.81 -0.29
N TYR A 633 2.55 -20.34 -0.51
CA TYR A 633 2.84 -19.17 -1.34
C TYR A 633 3.81 -19.56 -2.45
N HIS A 634 3.39 -19.36 -3.70
CA HIS A 634 4.19 -19.65 -4.89
C HIS A 634 4.40 -18.38 -5.71
N VAL A 635 5.65 -18.10 -6.05
CA VAL A 635 6.02 -16.99 -6.94
C VAL A 635 6.89 -17.53 -8.06
N GLY A 636 6.43 -17.36 -9.30
CA GLY A 636 7.13 -17.77 -10.50
C GLY A 636 8.46 -17.04 -10.73
N GLU A 637 9.20 -17.52 -11.72
CA GLU A 637 10.43 -16.90 -12.17
C GLU A 637 10.17 -15.46 -12.64
N ARG A 638 11.08 -14.52 -12.35
CA ARG A 638 10.94 -13.11 -12.76
C ARG A 638 12.28 -12.40 -12.92
N TYR A 639 12.33 -11.44 -13.84
CA TYR A 639 13.56 -10.69 -14.10
C TYR A 639 13.89 -9.70 -12.97
N THR A 640 15.18 -9.52 -12.68
CA THR A 640 15.67 -8.53 -11.70
C THR A 640 15.74 -7.11 -12.24
N GLU A 641 15.74 -6.96 -13.57
CA GLU A 641 15.75 -5.66 -14.24
C GLU A 641 15.05 -5.74 -15.61
N SER A 642 14.43 -4.63 -16.06
CA SER A 642 13.71 -4.53 -17.34
C SER A 642 14.59 -4.81 -18.57
N ALA A 643 15.91 -4.75 -18.42
CA ALA A 643 16.86 -5.17 -19.45
C ALA A 643 16.82 -6.69 -19.74
N ASN A 644 16.22 -7.47 -18.83
CA ASN A 644 16.09 -8.95 -18.85
C ASN A 644 17.43 -9.68 -18.88
N THR A 645 18.41 -9.19 -18.12
CA THR A 645 19.77 -9.76 -18.06
C THR A 645 19.93 -10.90 -17.06
N PHE A 646 19.10 -10.96 -16.02
CA PHE A 646 19.05 -12.09 -15.08
C PHE A 646 17.60 -12.36 -14.64
N LYS A 647 17.24 -13.64 -14.48
CA LYS A 647 15.92 -14.11 -14.00
C LYS A 647 16.14 -14.83 -12.66
N LYS A 648 15.36 -14.46 -11.64
CA LYS A 648 15.31 -15.17 -10.35
C LYS A 648 14.48 -16.45 -10.53
N ASP A 649 14.92 -17.53 -9.91
CA ASP A 649 14.21 -18.79 -9.87
C ASP A 649 12.82 -18.64 -9.20
N ALA A 650 11.88 -19.50 -9.59
CA ALA A 650 10.61 -19.64 -8.90
C ALA A 650 10.81 -20.26 -7.51
N TYR A 651 9.97 -19.91 -6.54
CA TYR A 651 9.99 -20.52 -5.21
C TYR A 651 8.58 -20.88 -4.73
N THR A 652 8.53 -21.84 -3.80
CA THR A 652 7.33 -22.15 -3.03
C THR A 652 7.69 -22.17 -1.55
N ARG A 653 7.00 -21.34 -0.76
CA ARG A 653 7.12 -21.28 0.70
C ARG A 653 5.86 -21.84 1.32
N VAL A 654 6.02 -22.55 2.43
CA VAL A 654 4.90 -23.12 3.20
C VAL A 654 5.04 -22.64 4.63
N ASP A 655 3.97 -22.06 5.17
CA ASP A 655 3.86 -21.57 6.53
C ASP A 655 2.81 -22.44 7.25
N ALA A 656 2.96 -22.68 8.55
CA ALA A 656 1.99 -23.47 9.33
C ALA A 656 1.77 -22.87 10.72
N GLY A 657 0.55 -22.95 11.22
CA GLY A 657 0.15 -22.42 12.52
C GLY A 657 -0.68 -23.42 13.33
N VAL A 658 -0.63 -23.26 14.65
CA VAL A 658 -1.61 -23.84 15.56
C VAL A 658 -2.00 -22.82 16.61
N ALA A 659 -3.31 -22.64 16.82
CA ALA A 659 -3.88 -21.85 17.88
C ALA A 659 -4.64 -22.74 18.87
N HIS A 660 -4.70 -22.34 20.13
CA HIS A 660 -5.59 -22.96 21.11
C HIS A 660 -6.22 -21.89 22.01
N THR A 661 -7.55 -21.85 22.00
CA THR A 661 -8.38 -20.90 22.74
C THR A 661 -8.98 -21.58 23.97
N ILE A 662 -8.56 -21.11 25.14
CA ILE A 662 -9.08 -21.54 26.44
C ILE A 662 -10.08 -20.49 26.91
N LYS A 663 -11.37 -20.85 26.85
CA LYS A 663 -12.46 -20.05 27.43
C LYS A 663 -12.39 -20.11 28.95
N TYR A 664 -12.11 -18.99 29.60
CA TYR A 664 -12.02 -18.92 31.06
C TYR A 664 -13.38 -18.61 31.70
N ASP A 665 -14.13 -17.67 31.12
CA ASP A 665 -15.53 -17.40 31.43
C ASP A 665 -16.33 -17.06 30.16
N GLU A 666 -17.44 -16.32 30.27
CA GLU A 666 -18.30 -15.97 29.13
C GLU A 666 -17.69 -14.87 28.24
N ASN A 667 -16.80 -14.03 28.79
CA ASN A 667 -16.19 -12.90 28.09
C ASN A 667 -14.66 -13.07 27.92
N LEU A 668 -13.99 -13.74 28.87
CA LEU A 668 -12.52 -13.84 28.90
C LEU A 668 -11.99 -15.11 28.21
N ASP A 669 -11.33 -14.92 27.07
CA ASP A 669 -10.63 -15.96 26.31
C ASP A 669 -9.09 -15.79 26.40
N PHE A 670 -8.38 -16.89 26.65
CA PHE A 670 -6.91 -16.97 26.54
C PHE A 670 -6.54 -17.73 25.27
N VAL A 671 -5.83 -17.09 24.34
CA VAL A 671 -5.39 -17.71 23.08
C VAL A 671 -3.87 -17.88 23.08
N ALA A 672 -3.41 -19.12 23.00
CA ALA A 672 -2.01 -19.44 22.73
C ALA A 672 -1.84 -19.78 21.24
N ARG A 673 -0.83 -19.24 20.57
CA ARG A 673 -0.50 -19.59 19.17
C ARG A 673 0.97 -19.99 19.03
N PHE A 674 1.23 -20.84 18.06
CA PHE A 674 2.58 -21.16 17.59
C PHE A 674 2.58 -21.26 16.06
N ASN A 675 3.30 -20.35 15.41
CA ASN A 675 3.46 -20.28 13.96
C ASN A 675 4.89 -20.64 13.57
N VAL A 676 5.03 -21.31 12.43
CA VAL A 676 6.30 -21.64 11.78
C VAL A 676 6.24 -21.12 10.36
N GLU A 677 6.99 -20.06 10.09
CA GLU A 677 7.17 -19.51 8.75
C GLU A 677 8.30 -20.24 8.02
N ASN A 678 8.16 -20.41 6.70
CA ASN A 678 9.11 -21.18 5.87
C ASN A 678 9.43 -22.57 6.46
N LEU A 679 8.37 -23.35 6.73
CA LEU A 679 8.41 -24.68 7.35
C LEU A 679 9.39 -25.66 6.68
N PHE A 680 9.65 -25.53 5.38
CA PHE A 680 10.59 -26.38 4.66
C PHE A 680 12.01 -25.82 4.55
N ASP A 681 12.27 -24.62 5.08
CA ASP A 681 13.56 -23.92 5.00
C ASP A 681 14.02 -23.76 3.54
N THR A 682 13.09 -23.30 2.69
CA THR A 682 13.34 -23.03 1.27
C THR A 682 14.30 -21.85 1.13
N ASP A 683 15.43 -22.01 0.42
CA ASP A 683 16.26 -20.92 -0.10
C ASP A 683 15.46 -20.14 -1.17
N TYR A 684 15.24 -18.83 -1.00
CA TYR A 684 14.60 -18.01 -2.04
C TYR A 684 15.10 -16.55 -2.08
N LEU A 685 14.73 -15.84 -3.14
CA LEU A 685 14.96 -14.41 -3.33
C LEU A 685 13.60 -13.74 -3.53
N GLU A 686 13.29 -12.68 -2.78
CA GLU A 686 11.96 -12.05 -2.77
C GLU A 686 11.79 -11.02 -3.90
N GLY A 687 12.57 -9.95 -3.87
CA GLY A 687 12.39 -8.80 -4.75
C GLY A 687 13.67 -7.99 -4.90
N GLY A 688 13.65 -6.97 -5.77
CA GLY A 688 14.83 -6.16 -6.05
C GLY A 688 15.80 -6.79 -7.06
N SER A 689 16.95 -6.12 -7.20
CA SER A 689 17.84 -6.23 -8.36
C SER A 689 19.08 -7.10 -8.10
N THR A 690 19.84 -7.40 -9.17
CA THR A 690 21.15 -8.09 -9.09
C THR A 690 22.18 -7.45 -8.15
N ARG A 691 22.02 -6.18 -7.75
CA ARG A 691 22.93 -5.46 -6.85
C ARG A 691 22.43 -5.30 -5.41
N GLY A 692 21.16 -5.57 -5.18
CA GLY A 692 20.45 -5.35 -3.92
C GLY A 692 19.15 -6.15 -3.96
N VAL A 693 19.31 -7.47 -3.90
CA VAL A 693 18.22 -8.43 -3.84
C VAL A 693 17.84 -8.64 -2.38
N VAL A 694 16.54 -8.71 -2.11
CA VAL A 694 16.03 -9.16 -0.82
C VAL A 694 16.20 -10.68 -0.78
N VAL A 695 17.05 -11.15 0.13
CA VAL A 695 17.16 -12.58 0.45
C VAL A 695 15.87 -12.98 1.18
N GLY A 696 15.31 -14.13 0.84
CA GLY A 696 14.18 -14.69 1.58
C GLY A 696 14.64 -15.18 2.94
N GLU A 697 13.86 -14.93 3.98
CA GLU A 697 14.18 -15.39 5.33
C GLU A 697 14.09 -16.92 5.44
N GLY A 698 14.94 -17.52 6.25
CA GLY A 698 14.91 -18.95 6.56
C GLY A 698 13.68 -19.32 7.41
N ARG A 699 13.70 -20.50 8.02
CA ARG A 699 12.63 -20.90 8.93
C ARG A 699 12.58 -20.04 10.21
N ASN A 700 11.50 -19.28 10.37
CA ASN A 700 11.21 -18.48 11.56
C ASN A 700 10.10 -19.15 12.42
N TYR A 701 10.17 -18.97 13.74
CA TYR A 701 9.19 -19.47 14.71
C TYR A 701 8.61 -18.30 15.51
N MET A 702 7.29 -18.27 15.70
CA MET A 702 6.61 -17.27 16.52
C MET A 702 5.70 -17.95 17.54
N ALA A 703 5.76 -17.55 18.80
CA ALA A 703 4.83 -17.95 19.84
C ALA A 703 4.10 -16.72 20.39
N THR A 704 2.77 -16.80 20.48
CA THR A 704 1.92 -15.72 20.98
C THR A 704 1.13 -16.19 22.19
N LEU A 705 1.05 -15.34 23.21
CA LEU A 705 0.01 -15.40 24.24
C LEU A 705 -0.87 -14.16 24.10
N GLN A 706 -2.16 -14.35 23.96
CA GLN A 706 -3.16 -13.29 23.86
C GLN A 706 -4.27 -13.50 24.88
N VAL A 707 -4.72 -12.39 25.47
CA VAL A 707 -5.93 -12.31 26.30
C VAL A 707 -6.94 -11.47 25.52
N LYS A 708 -8.16 -11.96 25.38
CA LYS A 708 -9.30 -11.23 24.81
C LYS A 708 -10.42 -11.16 25.86
N TYR A 709 -10.97 -9.97 26.06
CA TYR A 709 -12.17 -9.67 26.86
C TYR A 709 -13.08 -8.78 26.02
#